data_AF-A0A268U1Y3-F1
#
_entry.id   AF-A0A268U1Y3-F1
#
_cell.length_a   1.000
_cell.length_b   1.000
_cell.length_c   1.000
_cell.angle_alpha   90.00
_cell.angle_beta   90.00
_cell.angle_gamma   90.00
#
_symmetry.space_group_name_H-M   'P 1'
#
loop_
_entity.id
_entity.type
_entity.pdbx_description
1 polymer ?
#
loop_
_entity_poly.entity_id
_entity_poly.type
_entity_poly.pdbx_seq_one_letter_code
_entity_poly.pdbx_strand_id
1 'polypeptide(L)'
;MQKHKSQQVALSKKIKLIPLESMNEPTSIFCDLFYINVHIIFLFPKEVIDNLLKDKDKIDICTLFLACNQQNFEIFTKLSVFNNLCLKVDSSFNTLGNLSLIFLQILQASLLHYIEQKDLKAVLSEIKLLRKKGLITFHDERCIIAVFDAYKTKKIKTKVSETKSLSLSGFNYEASSYDNLLANMKRLKVILSKLPFSKDIAFSACECLQQVSILGRKDSGKSSLMPLLLFDYIKTHINPVVPILYKSGKKDINIKYLLKEQIDILSLSPNKDYVSKLKKFDTNKDGTTQSIPLQTLEELVNSKDGRISVLDSISIYSEHPFLKIASINMLPSLPTNTLRHLQADSYIENSEVIIYLINSLEENMQDVKYVLDIVQRTSVRQVFIVFTKIDKANLSSQSMKLKLDNFRELIDSKLFVPKTKKTKILKKLSFHFITINIAHELRSKNIDMKEGFDINTSGILKLESELFNSLVNADISNYELQFLKHILELLKNYEKNQKSLALPSEMELSAVKKLLDSMSLMIVSATNTLPSRYSDFHTSLKNLKENLYSQFISSLNFTLSKRRGTTFNTARLKNSSIEGIKVSLQGLMDILTDHFLNNTSVREFKSALKTLSKYAFTGVHKKILSLAEELVNNIISYESSTSKSIIIADRFAFRLDELLPDNIPWQELKDGEIVKKVREYFEYYFLILEKNMDLSFAMQIDRFNTEARFIVSVLNATYVAFFESIASKDENTSLESLLKPFTKELNEINLEHK
;
A
#
# COMPACT_ATOMS: atom_id res chain seq x y z
N MET A 1 -33.79 -8.18 44.05
CA MET A 1 -32.88 -9.34 43.97
C MET A 1 -33.48 -10.57 43.28
N GLN A 2 -34.61 -11.13 43.73
CA GLN A 2 -35.16 -12.37 43.12
C GLN A 2 -35.60 -12.22 41.65
N LYS A 3 -36.02 -11.02 41.23
CA LYS A 3 -36.54 -10.73 39.87
C LYS A 3 -35.47 -10.81 38.76
N HIS A 4 -34.24 -10.35 38.99
CA HIS A 4 -33.16 -10.44 37.99
C HIS A 4 -32.63 -11.88 37.85
N LYS A 5 -32.48 -12.58 38.97
CA LYS A 5 -32.08 -14.00 38.97
C LYS A 5 -33.11 -14.87 38.24
N SER A 6 -34.41 -14.63 38.45
CA SER A 6 -35.45 -15.37 37.73
C SER A 6 -35.48 -15.05 36.23
N GLN A 7 -35.18 -13.81 35.83
CA GLN A 7 -35.08 -13.42 34.43
C GLN A 7 -33.85 -14.00 33.71
N GLN A 8 -32.68 -14.02 34.36
CA GLN A 8 -31.47 -14.67 33.81
C GLN A 8 -31.68 -16.18 33.65
N VAL A 9 -32.28 -16.83 34.65
CA VAL A 9 -32.64 -18.25 34.58
C VAL A 9 -33.66 -18.49 33.46
N ALA A 10 -34.66 -17.63 33.30
CA ALA A 10 -35.62 -17.72 32.19
C ALA A 10 -34.96 -17.57 30.81
N LEU A 11 -33.96 -16.69 30.68
CA LEU A 11 -33.18 -16.53 29.45
C LEU A 11 -32.30 -17.76 29.17
N SER A 12 -31.64 -18.33 30.18
CA SER A 12 -30.84 -19.56 30.05
C SER A 12 -31.64 -20.80 29.69
N LYS A 13 -32.95 -20.80 29.97
CA LYS A 13 -33.88 -21.85 29.50
C LYS A 13 -34.27 -21.67 28.03
N LYS A 14 -34.16 -20.45 27.48
CA LYS A 14 -34.50 -20.11 26.10
C LYS A 14 -33.29 -20.13 25.17
N ILE A 15 -32.10 -19.87 25.69
CA ILE A 15 -30.84 -19.71 24.94
C ILE A 15 -29.76 -20.55 25.61
N LYS A 16 -28.90 -21.18 24.80
CA LYS A 16 -27.77 -21.97 25.30
C LYS A 16 -26.74 -21.07 25.97
N LEU A 17 -26.66 -21.13 27.29
CA LEU A 17 -25.76 -20.34 28.13
C LEU A 17 -25.00 -21.24 29.12
N ILE A 18 -23.79 -20.83 29.50
CA ILE A 18 -22.92 -21.56 30.43
C ILE A 18 -22.86 -20.79 31.76
N PRO A 19 -23.14 -21.42 32.92
CA PRO A 19 -22.94 -20.78 34.21
C PRO A 19 -21.43 -20.56 34.46
N LEU A 20 -21.06 -19.36 34.93
CA LEU A 20 -19.67 -19.02 35.20
C LEU A 20 -19.33 -19.29 36.67
N GLU A 21 -18.46 -20.28 36.92
CA GLU A 21 -18.06 -20.69 38.28
C GLU A 21 -17.11 -19.68 38.95
N SER A 22 -16.29 -18.96 38.19
CA SER A 22 -15.48 -17.83 38.68
C SER A 22 -15.21 -16.79 37.59
N MET A 23 -15.35 -15.50 37.90
CA MET A 23 -15.10 -14.40 36.95
C MET A 23 -13.62 -14.03 36.89
N ASN A 24 -13.18 -13.57 35.71
CA ASN A 24 -11.99 -12.74 35.68
C ASN A 24 -12.31 -11.37 36.31
N GLU A 25 -11.32 -10.76 36.94
CA GLU A 25 -11.43 -9.48 37.67
C GLU A 25 -12.05 -8.34 36.83
N PRO A 26 -11.77 -8.21 35.51
CA PRO A 26 -12.40 -7.19 34.67
C PRO A 26 -13.89 -7.41 34.41
N THR A 27 -14.34 -8.64 34.17
CA THR A 27 -15.77 -8.92 34.04
C THR A 27 -16.48 -8.70 35.37
N SER A 28 -15.85 -9.02 36.51
CA SER A 28 -16.38 -8.68 37.84
C SER A 28 -16.56 -7.16 38.00
N ILE A 29 -15.51 -6.38 37.76
CA ILE A 29 -15.53 -4.91 37.90
C ILE A 29 -16.52 -4.28 36.92
N PHE A 30 -16.62 -4.79 35.69
CA PHE A 30 -17.61 -4.31 34.71
C PHE A 30 -19.02 -4.58 35.22
N CYS A 31 -19.28 -5.77 35.76
CA CYS A 31 -20.57 -6.11 36.28
C CYS A 31 -20.91 -5.33 37.56
N ASP A 32 -19.93 -5.03 38.42
CA ASP A 32 -20.12 -4.22 39.63
C ASP A 32 -20.34 -2.73 39.33
N LEU A 33 -19.70 -2.21 38.27
CA LEU A 33 -19.83 -0.81 37.87
C LEU A 33 -21.07 -0.53 37.00
N PHE A 34 -21.47 -1.49 36.16
CA PHE A 34 -22.58 -1.31 35.20
C PHE A 34 -23.89 -1.95 35.65
N TYR A 35 -23.87 -2.92 36.58
CA TYR A 35 -25.07 -3.64 37.00
C TYR A 35 -25.20 -3.73 38.52
N ILE A 36 -26.43 -3.58 39.01
CA ILE A 36 -26.71 -3.66 40.44
C ILE A 36 -26.88 -5.13 40.84
N ASN A 37 -25.90 -5.66 41.58
CA ASN A 37 -25.91 -6.97 42.30
C ASN A 37 -26.03 -8.22 41.41
N VAL A 38 -24.90 -8.83 41.02
CA VAL A 38 -24.89 -10.06 40.21
C VAL A 38 -24.16 -11.20 40.93
N HIS A 39 -24.91 -12.20 41.42
CA HIS A 39 -24.34 -13.36 42.13
C HIS A 39 -24.14 -14.62 41.27
N ILE A 40 -24.68 -14.68 40.05
CA ILE A 40 -24.39 -15.72 39.05
C ILE A 40 -24.45 -15.07 37.67
N ILE A 41 -23.37 -15.13 36.89
CA ILE A 41 -23.36 -14.66 35.49
C ILE A 41 -23.32 -15.87 34.57
N PHE A 42 -24.18 -15.82 33.56
CA PHE A 42 -24.14 -16.73 32.43
C PHE A 42 -23.26 -16.13 31.34
N LEU A 43 -22.56 -16.97 30.59
CA LEU A 43 -21.82 -16.58 29.38
C LEU A 43 -22.39 -17.28 28.14
N PHE A 44 -22.22 -16.66 26.98
CA PHE A 44 -22.33 -17.36 25.72
C PHE A 44 -21.16 -18.35 25.55
N PRO A 45 -21.38 -19.50 24.89
CA PRO A 45 -20.30 -20.40 24.53
C PRO A 45 -19.23 -19.67 23.72
N LYS A 46 -17.95 -19.97 24.00
CA LYS A 46 -16.81 -19.32 23.33
C LYS A 46 -16.91 -19.36 21.81
N GLU A 47 -17.38 -20.46 21.23
CA GLU A 47 -17.58 -20.62 19.79
C GLU A 47 -18.51 -19.57 19.17
N VAL A 48 -19.56 -19.16 19.89
CA VAL A 48 -20.50 -18.11 19.44
C VAL A 48 -19.79 -16.76 19.37
N ILE A 49 -18.98 -16.46 20.40
CA ILE A 49 -18.18 -15.23 20.47
C ILE A 49 -17.07 -15.25 19.42
N ASP A 50 -16.36 -16.36 19.25
CA ASP A 50 -15.32 -16.51 18.23
C ASP A 50 -15.90 -16.35 16.83
N ASN A 51 -17.10 -16.88 16.55
CA ASN A 51 -17.77 -16.68 15.26
C ASN A 51 -18.23 -15.23 15.03
N LEU A 52 -18.71 -14.54 16.08
CA LEU A 52 -19.02 -13.10 16.01
C LEU A 52 -17.76 -12.26 15.72
N LEU A 53 -16.63 -12.63 16.32
CA LEU A 53 -15.36 -11.90 16.26
C LEU A 53 -14.42 -12.33 15.12
N LYS A 54 -14.81 -13.32 14.30
CA LYS A 54 -14.11 -13.68 13.04
C LYS A 54 -14.24 -12.61 11.95
N ASP A 55 -15.18 -11.67 12.10
CA ASP A 55 -15.40 -10.57 11.15
C ASP A 55 -14.21 -9.61 11.11
N LYS A 56 -13.97 -8.96 9.95
CA LYS A 56 -12.84 -8.00 9.80
C LYS A 56 -12.96 -6.80 10.75
N ASP A 57 -14.17 -6.55 11.25
CA ASP A 57 -14.53 -5.41 12.08
C ASP A 57 -14.60 -5.76 13.58
N LYS A 58 -13.85 -6.78 14.03
CA LYS A 58 -13.81 -7.26 15.44
C LYS A 58 -13.78 -6.13 16.49
N ILE A 59 -12.89 -5.14 16.31
CA ILE A 59 -12.71 -4.02 17.24
C ILE A 59 -13.95 -3.13 17.28
N ASP A 60 -14.55 -2.84 16.12
CA ASP A 60 -15.74 -1.99 16.00
C ASP A 60 -16.96 -2.70 16.61
N ILE A 61 -17.11 -4.00 16.37
CA ILE A 61 -18.17 -4.84 16.95
C ILE A 61 -18.07 -4.86 18.49
N CYS A 62 -16.87 -5.14 19.03
CA CYS A 62 -16.65 -5.10 20.47
C CYS A 62 -16.95 -3.71 21.06
N THR A 63 -16.53 -2.65 20.38
CA THR A 63 -16.74 -1.28 20.82
C THR A 63 -18.23 -0.92 20.86
N LEU A 64 -19.01 -1.29 19.85
CA LEU A 64 -20.45 -1.06 19.81
C LEU A 64 -21.18 -1.78 20.94
N PHE A 65 -20.86 -3.05 21.19
CA PHE A 65 -21.51 -3.79 22.27
C PHE A 65 -21.13 -3.25 23.64
N LEU A 66 -19.85 -2.95 23.89
CA LEU A 66 -19.40 -2.44 25.20
C LEU A 66 -19.86 -0.99 25.48
N ALA A 67 -20.11 -0.19 24.44
CA ALA A 67 -20.66 1.16 24.56
C ALA A 67 -22.17 1.20 24.87
N CYS A 68 -22.88 0.10 24.64
CA CYS A 68 -24.33 0.03 24.82
C CYS A 68 -24.68 -0.22 26.30
N ASN A 69 -25.29 0.76 26.96
CA ASN A 69 -25.74 0.67 28.34
C ASN A 69 -27.28 0.74 28.42
N GLN A 70 -27.84 0.73 29.62
CA GLN A 70 -29.29 0.82 29.82
C GLN A 70 -29.89 2.12 29.28
N GLN A 71 -29.14 3.23 29.30
CA GLN A 71 -29.64 4.56 28.91
C GLN A 71 -29.72 4.73 27.39
N ASN A 72 -28.80 4.12 26.63
CA ASN A 72 -28.75 4.23 25.17
C ASN A 72 -29.23 2.97 24.44
N PHE A 73 -29.67 1.92 25.16
CA PHE A 73 -30.13 0.65 24.60
C PHE A 73 -31.20 0.78 23.51
N GLU A 74 -32.20 1.63 23.72
CA GLU A 74 -33.27 1.87 22.73
C GLU A 74 -32.78 2.53 21.44
N ILE A 75 -31.70 3.32 21.52
CA ILE A 75 -31.09 3.96 20.35
C ILE A 75 -30.32 2.90 19.54
N PHE A 76 -29.53 2.09 20.22
CA PHE A 76 -28.74 1.03 19.60
C PHE A 76 -29.61 -0.04 18.96
N THR A 77 -30.67 -0.49 19.63
CA THR A 77 -31.59 -1.52 19.09
C THR A 77 -32.37 -1.09 17.85
N LYS A 78 -32.54 0.23 17.62
CA LYS A 78 -33.14 0.78 16.39
C LYS A 78 -32.18 0.79 15.20
N LEU A 79 -30.87 0.63 15.41
CA LEU A 79 -29.89 0.56 14.34
C LEU A 79 -29.93 -0.84 13.70
N SER A 80 -30.25 -0.90 12.41
CA SER A 80 -30.33 -2.17 11.66
C SER A 80 -29.04 -2.99 11.75
N VAL A 81 -27.88 -2.33 11.70
CA VAL A 81 -26.57 -2.98 11.83
C VAL A 81 -26.39 -3.62 13.21
N PHE A 82 -26.73 -2.91 14.29
CA PHE A 82 -26.62 -3.44 15.65
C PHE A 82 -27.59 -4.60 15.87
N ASN A 83 -28.83 -4.48 15.39
CA ASN A 83 -29.81 -5.55 15.50
C ASN A 83 -29.38 -6.81 14.73
N ASN A 84 -28.81 -6.65 13.54
CA ASN A 84 -28.25 -7.76 12.76
C ASN A 84 -27.08 -8.45 13.50
N LEU A 85 -26.24 -7.69 14.22
CA LEU A 85 -25.16 -8.27 15.03
C LEU A 85 -25.72 -9.07 16.21
N CYS A 86 -26.77 -8.58 16.88
CA CYS A 86 -27.45 -9.35 17.93
C CYS A 86 -28.06 -10.66 17.39
N LEU A 87 -28.65 -10.61 16.20
CA LEU A 87 -29.23 -11.80 15.54
C LEU A 87 -28.18 -12.83 15.09
N LYS A 88 -26.94 -12.40 14.83
CA LYS A 88 -25.80 -13.33 14.60
C LYS A 88 -25.43 -14.11 15.86
N VAL A 89 -25.66 -13.54 17.05
CA VAL A 89 -25.40 -14.20 18.34
C VAL A 89 -26.55 -15.13 18.71
N ASP A 90 -27.79 -14.70 18.53
CA ASP A 90 -28.97 -15.56 18.70
C ASP A 90 -30.13 -15.10 17.79
N SER A 91 -30.67 -16.04 17.00
CA SER A 91 -31.76 -15.77 16.04
C SER A 91 -33.06 -15.31 16.70
N SER A 92 -33.22 -15.53 18.00
CA SER A 92 -34.44 -15.22 18.76
C SER A 92 -34.40 -13.82 19.36
N PHE A 93 -33.34 -13.03 19.17
CA PHE A 93 -33.15 -11.72 19.82
C PHE A 93 -34.37 -10.79 19.73
N ASN A 94 -34.99 -10.67 18.54
CA ASN A 94 -36.18 -9.83 18.33
C ASN A 94 -37.41 -10.28 19.15
N THR A 95 -37.44 -11.53 19.60
CA THR A 95 -38.55 -12.13 20.37
C THR A 95 -38.32 -12.13 21.88
N LEU A 96 -37.17 -11.62 22.36
CA LEU A 96 -36.80 -11.63 23.77
C LEU A 96 -37.54 -10.57 24.61
N GLY A 97 -38.07 -9.52 23.98
CA GLY A 97 -38.79 -8.43 24.65
C GLY A 97 -37.94 -7.80 25.78
N ASN A 98 -38.46 -7.79 27.00
CA ASN A 98 -37.76 -7.21 28.16
C ASN A 98 -36.47 -7.97 28.55
N LEU A 99 -36.23 -9.17 28.02
CA LEU A 99 -34.99 -9.92 28.24
C LEU A 99 -33.83 -9.47 27.35
N SER A 100 -34.07 -8.62 26.34
CA SER A 100 -33.04 -8.17 25.40
C SER A 100 -31.91 -7.37 26.07
N LEU A 101 -32.22 -6.64 27.14
CA LEU A 101 -31.18 -5.96 27.92
C LEU A 101 -30.29 -6.98 28.64
N ILE A 102 -30.87 -8.00 29.27
CA ILE A 102 -30.14 -9.05 29.98
C ILE A 102 -29.27 -9.87 29.01
N PHE A 103 -29.79 -10.14 27.81
CA PHE A 103 -29.03 -10.73 26.72
C PHE A 103 -27.77 -9.91 26.41
N LEU A 104 -27.90 -8.59 26.29
CA LEU A 104 -26.77 -7.70 26.02
C LEU A 104 -25.75 -7.72 27.17
N GLN A 105 -26.21 -7.73 28.43
CA GLN A 105 -25.32 -7.80 29.59
C GLN A 105 -24.47 -9.07 29.60
N ILE A 106 -25.11 -10.21 29.27
CA ILE A 106 -24.43 -11.50 29.14
C ILE A 106 -23.45 -11.51 27.97
N LEU A 107 -23.81 -10.87 26.85
CA LEU A 107 -22.92 -10.72 25.70
C LEU A 107 -21.71 -9.85 26.03
N GLN A 108 -21.90 -8.71 26.72
CA GLN A 108 -20.81 -7.82 27.16
C GLN A 108 -19.87 -8.54 28.13
N ALA A 109 -20.42 -9.28 29.09
CA ALA A 109 -19.62 -10.12 29.99
C ALA A 109 -18.83 -11.20 29.24
N SER A 110 -19.44 -11.83 28.23
CA SER A 110 -18.79 -12.85 27.39
C SER A 110 -17.66 -12.26 26.54
N LEU A 111 -17.88 -11.07 25.96
CA LEU A 111 -16.86 -10.35 25.21
C LEU A 111 -15.67 -9.99 26.10
N LEU A 112 -15.92 -9.42 27.29
CA LEU A 112 -14.86 -9.08 28.24
C LEU A 112 -14.14 -10.30 28.79
N HIS A 113 -14.81 -11.45 28.85
CA HIS A 113 -14.21 -12.69 29.30
C HIS A 113 -13.26 -13.31 28.26
N TYR A 114 -13.62 -13.25 26.97
CA TYR A 114 -12.88 -13.92 25.89
C TYR A 114 -11.95 -13.00 25.07
N ILE A 115 -12.06 -11.67 25.20
CA ILE A 115 -11.22 -10.74 24.42
C ILE A 115 -9.75 -10.77 24.85
N GLU A 116 -8.85 -10.71 23.87
CA GLU A 116 -7.40 -10.66 24.13
C GLU A 116 -6.95 -9.26 24.59
N GLN A 117 -5.97 -9.21 25.48
CA GLN A 117 -5.45 -7.94 26.02
C GLN A 117 -4.96 -6.95 24.96
N LYS A 118 -4.42 -7.46 23.83
CA LYS A 118 -3.93 -6.61 22.73
C LYS A 118 -5.06 -5.84 22.05
N ASP A 119 -6.24 -6.45 21.94
CA ASP A 119 -7.42 -5.87 21.28
C ASP A 119 -8.10 -4.82 22.17
N LEU A 120 -7.95 -4.93 23.50
CA LEU A 120 -8.52 -3.99 24.47
C LEU A 120 -8.05 -2.54 24.27
N LYS A 121 -6.77 -2.34 23.90
CA LYS A 121 -6.24 -0.98 23.65
C LYS A 121 -6.91 -0.32 22.44
N ALA A 122 -7.20 -1.10 21.41
CA ALA A 122 -7.86 -0.60 20.19
C ALA A 122 -9.34 -0.28 20.45
N VAL A 123 -10.03 -1.11 21.24
CA VAL A 123 -11.40 -0.83 21.70
C VAL A 123 -11.47 0.48 22.49
N LEU A 124 -10.51 0.72 23.38
CA LEU A 124 -10.41 1.95 24.17
C LEU A 124 -10.28 3.23 23.32
N SER A 125 -9.52 3.19 22.22
CA SER A 125 -9.42 4.33 21.31
C SER A 125 -10.74 4.64 20.60
N GLU A 126 -11.50 3.62 20.24
CA GLU A 126 -12.80 3.79 19.56
C GLU A 126 -13.90 4.24 20.53
N ILE A 127 -13.89 3.79 21.79
CA ILE A 127 -14.78 4.31 22.85
C ILE A 127 -14.61 5.83 23.04
N LYS A 128 -13.37 6.33 23.02
CA LYS A 128 -13.09 7.78 23.06
C LYS A 128 -13.67 8.52 21.86
N LEU A 129 -13.70 7.88 20.69
CA LEU A 129 -14.31 8.44 19.48
C LEU A 129 -15.83 8.51 19.60
N LEU A 130 -16.48 7.46 20.12
CA LEU A 130 -17.94 7.45 20.35
C LEU A 130 -18.37 8.58 21.29
N ARG A 131 -17.60 8.83 22.36
CA ARG A 131 -17.85 9.98 23.26
C ARG A 131 -17.72 11.31 22.53
N LYS A 132 -16.67 11.51 21.73
CA LYS A 132 -16.50 12.76 20.94
C LYS A 132 -17.65 13.01 19.98
N LYS A 133 -18.33 11.95 19.53
CA LYS A 133 -19.53 12.02 18.69
C LYS A 133 -20.85 12.13 19.48
N GLY A 134 -20.79 12.18 20.82
CA GLY A 134 -21.96 12.32 21.69
C GLY A 134 -22.81 11.06 21.84
N LEU A 135 -22.32 9.89 21.43
CA LEU A 135 -23.07 8.62 21.48
C LEU A 135 -23.03 7.94 22.86
N ILE A 136 -22.00 8.26 23.64
CA ILE A 136 -21.84 7.82 25.04
C ILE A 136 -21.40 9.00 25.89
N THR A 137 -21.68 8.94 27.19
CA THR A 137 -21.32 9.99 28.15
C THR A 137 -19.87 9.88 28.59
N PHE A 138 -19.34 10.93 29.22
CA PHE A 138 -18.03 10.88 29.88
C PHE A 138 -17.99 9.84 31.02
N HIS A 139 -19.12 9.63 31.70
CA HIS A 139 -19.24 8.63 32.75
C HIS A 139 -19.10 7.21 32.18
N ASP A 140 -19.75 6.92 31.05
CA ASP A 140 -19.64 5.63 30.37
C ASP A 140 -18.20 5.31 29.96
N GLU A 141 -17.50 6.30 29.39
CA GLU A 141 -16.07 6.17 29.05
C GLU A 141 -15.24 5.83 30.29
N ARG A 142 -15.47 6.53 31.42
CA ARG A 142 -14.72 6.32 32.65
C ARG A 142 -14.96 4.95 33.26
N CYS A 143 -16.20 4.46 33.28
CA CYS A 143 -16.52 3.13 33.78
C CYS A 143 -15.90 2.03 32.90
N ILE A 144 -15.93 2.20 31.58
CA ILE A 144 -15.27 1.30 30.63
C ILE A 144 -13.74 1.32 30.81
N ILE A 145 -13.14 2.51 30.98
CA ILE A 145 -11.70 2.65 31.27
C ILE A 145 -11.31 1.96 32.58
N ALA A 146 -12.10 2.11 33.64
CA ALA A 146 -11.80 1.48 34.94
C ALA A 146 -11.74 -0.06 34.85
N VAL A 147 -12.64 -0.65 34.08
CA VAL A 147 -12.66 -2.09 33.76
C VAL A 147 -11.39 -2.52 33.04
N PHE A 148 -10.90 -1.68 32.13
CA PHE A 148 -9.68 -1.97 31.37
C PHE A 148 -8.37 -1.63 32.12
N ASP A 149 -8.40 -0.75 33.11
CA ASP A 149 -7.24 -0.50 33.97
C ASP A 149 -7.02 -1.65 34.96
N ALA A 150 -8.08 -2.35 35.38
CA ALA A 150 -7.97 -3.59 36.16
C ALA A 150 -7.30 -4.75 35.41
N TYR A 151 -7.26 -4.70 34.07
CA TYR A 151 -6.46 -5.64 33.27
C TYR A 151 -4.95 -5.43 33.47
N LYS A 152 -4.48 -4.24 33.89
CA LYS A 152 -3.05 -3.91 34.05
C LYS A 152 -2.44 -4.41 35.36
N THR A 153 -3.26 -4.66 36.39
CA THR A 153 -2.81 -5.07 37.73
C THR A 153 -2.43 -6.55 37.81
N LYS A 154 -2.89 -7.41 36.89
CA LYS A 154 -2.36 -8.77 36.70
C LYS A 154 -1.10 -8.76 35.83
N LYS A 155 -0.03 -8.12 36.32
CA LYS A 155 1.32 -8.47 35.86
C LYS A 155 1.69 -9.80 36.49
N ILE A 156 1.68 -10.86 35.67
CA ILE A 156 2.63 -11.95 35.83
C ILE A 156 3.98 -11.27 36.10
N LYS A 157 4.63 -11.60 37.22
CA LYS A 157 6.04 -11.29 37.45
C LYS A 157 6.89 -12.07 36.43
N THR A 158 6.69 -11.85 35.14
CA THR A 158 7.79 -11.94 34.21
C THR A 158 8.69 -10.80 34.62
N LYS A 159 9.93 -11.11 34.98
CA LYS A 159 11.00 -10.12 35.06
C LYS A 159 10.86 -9.25 33.81
N VAL A 160 10.36 -8.03 34.01
CA VAL A 160 10.57 -6.96 33.04
C VAL A 160 12.08 -6.77 33.12
N SER A 161 12.82 -7.51 32.28
CA SER A 161 14.10 -7.01 31.83
C SER A 161 13.81 -5.59 31.39
N GLU A 162 14.56 -4.65 31.94
CA GLU A 162 14.58 -3.25 31.54
C GLU A 162 14.17 -3.14 30.07
N THR A 163 13.16 -2.32 29.81
CA THR A 163 12.66 -2.06 28.47
C THR A 163 13.80 -1.47 27.66
N LYS A 164 14.63 -2.34 27.07
CA LYS A 164 15.58 -1.97 26.02
C LYS A 164 14.73 -1.29 24.96
N SER A 165 15.02 -0.02 24.74
CA SER A 165 14.39 0.84 23.75
C SER A 165 14.21 0.06 22.44
N LEU A 166 12.95 -0.17 22.05
CA LEU A 166 12.59 -0.84 20.81
C LEU A 166 12.95 0.06 19.62
N SER A 167 14.21 -0.02 19.20
CA SER A 167 14.68 0.47 17.91
C SER A 167 14.33 -0.55 16.82
N LEU A 168 14.43 -0.21 15.53
CA LEU A 168 14.41 -1.21 14.46
C LEU A 168 15.40 -2.35 14.79
N SER A 169 16.63 -2.03 15.17
CA SER A 169 17.62 -2.99 15.67
C SER A 169 17.22 -3.79 16.94
N GLY A 170 16.22 -3.32 17.70
CA GLY A 170 15.74 -3.96 18.93
C GLY A 170 14.46 -4.79 18.75
N PHE A 171 13.84 -4.81 17.57
CA PHE A 171 12.74 -5.74 17.31
C PHE A 171 13.27 -7.16 17.23
N ASN A 172 12.57 -8.07 17.90
CA ASN A 172 12.82 -9.50 17.72
C ASN A 172 12.19 -9.96 16.40
N TYR A 173 12.92 -9.78 15.31
CA TYR A 173 12.50 -10.20 13.96
C TYR A 173 12.28 -11.70 13.86
N GLU A 174 13.07 -12.50 14.59
CA GLU A 174 12.95 -13.97 14.62
C GLU A 174 11.64 -14.43 15.28
N ALA A 175 11.08 -13.62 16.18
CA ALA A 175 9.75 -13.85 16.77
C ALA A 175 8.60 -13.30 15.90
N SER A 176 8.90 -12.65 14.77
CA SER A 176 7.86 -12.10 13.89
C SER A 176 7.20 -13.21 13.06
N SER A 177 5.89 -13.07 12.82
CA SER A 177 5.13 -13.91 11.89
C SER A 177 5.66 -13.83 10.45
N TYR A 178 6.43 -12.78 10.12
CA TYR A 178 6.90 -12.52 8.78
C TYR A 178 8.08 -13.42 8.37
N ASP A 179 9.07 -13.64 9.24
CA ASP A 179 10.18 -14.57 8.95
C ASP A 179 9.67 -16.01 8.78
N ASN A 180 8.70 -16.40 9.62
CA ASN A 180 7.98 -17.67 9.47
C ASN A 180 7.23 -17.75 8.14
N LEU A 181 6.58 -16.66 7.71
CA LEU A 181 5.91 -16.59 6.42
C LEU A 181 6.89 -16.79 5.25
N LEU A 182 8.02 -16.07 5.23
CA LEU A 182 9.04 -16.21 4.19
C LEU A 182 9.63 -17.62 4.14
N ALA A 183 9.94 -18.19 5.32
CA ALA A 183 10.43 -19.55 5.42
C ALA A 183 9.40 -20.56 4.89
N ASN A 184 8.12 -20.39 5.24
CA ASN A 184 7.02 -21.23 4.76
C ASN A 184 6.77 -21.08 3.26
N MET A 185 6.88 -19.88 2.70
CA MET A 185 6.82 -19.65 1.25
C MET A 185 7.96 -20.39 0.55
N LYS A 186 9.20 -20.26 1.04
CA LYS A 186 10.36 -20.94 0.46
C LYS A 186 10.21 -22.46 0.55
N ARG A 187 9.77 -22.98 1.71
CA ARG A 187 9.52 -24.42 1.91
C ARG A 187 8.46 -24.93 0.94
N LEU A 188 7.34 -24.21 0.79
CA LEU A 188 6.30 -24.58 -0.17
C LEU A 188 6.80 -24.57 -1.62
N LYS A 189 7.55 -23.54 -2.03
CA LYS A 189 8.15 -23.49 -3.39
C LYS A 189 9.07 -24.68 -3.65
N VAL A 190 9.87 -25.09 -2.66
CA VAL A 190 10.73 -26.28 -2.78
C VAL A 190 9.89 -27.55 -2.93
N ILE A 191 8.81 -27.70 -2.17
CA ILE A 191 7.88 -28.84 -2.32
C ILE A 191 7.26 -28.82 -3.72
N LEU A 192 6.70 -27.70 -4.16
CA LEU A 192 6.07 -27.56 -5.48
C LEU A 192 7.07 -27.84 -6.63
N SER A 193 8.34 -27.46 -6.50
CA SER A 193 9.35 -27.76 -7.51
C SER A 193 9.60 -29.27 -7.71
N LYS A 194 9.25 -30.09 -6.72
CA LYS A 194 9.38 -31.56 -6.76
C LYS A 194 8.11 -32.26 -7.25
N LEU A 195 6.97 -31.56 -7.29
CA LEU A 195 5.69 -32.14 -7.68
C LEU A 195 5.46 -31.96 -9.20
N PRO A 196 5.08 -33.03 -9.94
CA PRO A 196 4.90 -32.99 -11.39
C PRO A 196 3.92 -31.92 -11.86
N PHE A 197 2.79 -31.75 -11.15
CA PHE A 197 1.74 -30.84 -11.57
C PHE A 197 2.14 -29.35 -11.54
N SER A 198 3.17 -28.99 -10.77
CA SER A 198 3.60 -27.59 -10.59
C SER A 198 4.92 -27.26 -11.30
N LYS A 199 5.47 -28.17 -12.10
CA LYS A 199 6.75 -27.98 -12.80
C LYS A 199 6.78 -26.76 -13.70
N ASP A 200 5.65 -26.43 -14.33
CA ASP A 200 5.55 -25.32 -15.28
C ASP A 200 5.28 -23.96 -14.61
N ILE A 201 5.16 -23.92 -13.27
CA ILE A 201 4.97 -22.67 -12.53
C ILE A 201 6.34 -22.06 -12.18
N ALA A 202 6.71 -21.00 -12.89
CA ALA A 202 7.88 -20.20 -12.57
C ALA A 202 7.56 -19.17 -11.47
N PHE A 203 7.75 -19.54 -10.21
CA PHE A 203 7.65 -18.61 -9.08
C PHE A 203 8.84 -17.65 -9.04
N SER A 204 8.61 -16.39 -8.68
CA SER A 204 9.70 -15.42 -8.56
C SER A 204 10.59 -15.73 -7.34
N ALA A 205 11.86 -15.33 -7.41
CA ALA A 205 12.72 -15.24 -6.24
C ALA A 205 12.30 -14.01 -5.42
N CYS A 206 11.15 -14.11 -4.75
CA CYS A 206 10.57 -12.99 -4.01
C CYS A 206 11.43 -12.71 -2.75
N GLU A 207 12.31 -11.71 -2.83
CA GLU A 207 13.20 -11.30 -1.73
C GLU A 207 12.52 -10.32 -0.76
N CYS A 208 11.44 -9.67 -1.18
CA CYS A 208 10.75 -8.65 -0.38
C CYS A 208 9.27 -8.52 -0.78
N LEU A 209 8.35 -8.57 0.19
CA LEU A 209 6.90 -8.54 -0.09
C LEU A 209 6.28 -7.14 0.03
N GLN A 210 7.03 -6.13 0.47
CA GLN A 210 6.54 -4.77 0.72
C GLN A 210 7.61 -3.71 0.39
N GLN A 211 7.17 -2.52 -0.02
CA GLN A 211 8.00 -1.37 -0.36
C GLN A 211 7.61 -0.12 0.44
N VAL A 212 8.63 0.55 0.97
CA VAL A 212 8.50 1.82 1.69
C VAL A 212 9.20 2.91 0.89
N SER A 213 8.49 3.95 0.46
CA SER A 213 9.14 5.10 -0.19
C SER A 213 9.28 6.29 0.77
N ILE A 214 10.48 6.87 0.81
CA ILE A 214 10.79 8.07 1.61
C ILE A 214 10.93 9.27 0.68
N LEU A 215 10.14 10.30 0.97
CA LEU A 215 9.96 11.49 0.15
C LEU A 215 10.17 12.76 0.99
N GLY A 216 10.28 13.90 0.33
CA GLY A 216 10.26 15.20 0.98
C GLY A 216 11.06 16.24 0.21
N ARG A 217 10.98 17.50 0.64
CA ARG A 217 11.70 18.60 -0.01
C ARG A 217 13.20 18.56 0.23
N LYS A 218 13.95 19.42 -0.46
CA LYS A 218 15.37 19.61 -0.17
C LYS A 218 15.53 20.02 1.30
N ASP A 219 16.55 19.50 1.96
CA ASP A 219 16.88 19.78 3.36
C ASP A 219 15.83 19.31 4.40
N SER A 220 14.91 18.42 4.03
CA SER A 220 13.94 17.79 4.96
C SER A 220 14.52 16.71 5.88
N GLY A 221 15.83 16.49 5.86
CA GLY A 221 16.49 15.50 6.72
C GLY A 221 16.46 14.05 6.20
N LYS A 222 16.10 13.82 4.93
CA LYS A 222 16.10 12.47 4.30
C LYS A 222 17.44 11.74 4.46
N SER A 223 18.54 12.43 4.18
CA SER A 223 19.91 11.89 4.28
C SER A 223 20.29 11.47 5.70
N SER A 224 19.64 12.03 6.72
CA SER A 224 19.87 11.71 8.13
C SER A 224 18.91 10.66 8.66
N LEU A 225 17.74 10.50 8.04
CA LEU A 225 16.76 9.49 8.45
C LEU A 225 17.22 8.06 8.17
N MET A 226 17.87 7.80 7.02
CA MET A 226 18.28 6.43 6.68
C MET A 226 19.36 5.86 7.62
N PRO A 227 20.45 6.59 7.93
CA PRO A 227 21.41 6.15 8.95
C PRO A 227 20.79 6.05 10.35
N LEU A 228 19.75 6.83 10.62
CA LEU A 228 19.00 6.72 11.88
C LEU A 228 18.17 5.43 11.93
N LEU A 229 17.42 5.09 10.88
CA LEU A 229 16.54 3.90 10.83
C LEU A 229 17.33 2.58 10.76
N LEU A 230 18.34 2.50 9.89
CA LEU A 230 19.15 1.30 9.66
C LEU A 230 20.49 1.35 10.43
N PHE A 231 20.45 2.00 11.58
CA PHE A 231 21.58 2.24 12.48
C PHE A 231 22.53 1.01 12.60
N ASP A 232 23.83 1.24 12.74
CA ASP A 232 24.94 0.26 12.66
C ASP A 232 25.23 -0.39 11.30
N TYR A 233 24.22 -0.52 10.43
CA TYR A 233 24.39 -1.14 9.11
C TYR A 233 24.71 -0.11 8.03
N ILE A 234 24.20 1.12 8.17
CA ILE A 234 24.42 2.23 7.22
C ILE A 234 24.75 3.48 8.01
N LYS A 235 25.97 4.00 7.84
CA LYS A 235 26.46 5.20 8.54
C LYS A 235 26.53 6.42 7.63
N THR A 236 26.53 6.21 6.32
CA THR A 236 26.76 7.27 5.34
C THR A 236 25.50 8.11 5.12
N HIS A 237 25.65 9.44 5.25
CA HIS A 237 24.58 10.38 4.94
C HIS A 237 24.53 10.65 3.44
N ILE A 238 23.56 10.04 2.74
CA ILE A 238 23.42 10.19 1.30
C ILE A 238 22.19 11.05 1.00
N ASN A 239 22.38 12.19 0.32
CA ASN A 239 21.27 12.99 -0.17
C ASN A 239 20.81 12.44 -1.53
N PRO A 240 19.56 11.97 -1.67
CA PRO A 240 19.11 11.35 -2.92
C PRO A 240 18.99 12.40 -4.02
N VAL A 241 19.88 12.32 -5.02
CA VAL A 241 19.76 13.01 -6.33
C VAL A 241 19.15 12.08 -7.38
N VAL A 242 19.37 10.77 -7.19
CA VAL A 242 18.74 9.65 -7.87
C VAL A 242 18.01 8.78 -6.84
N PRO A 243 17.06 7.93 -7.25
CA PRO A 243 16.50 6.91 -6.38
C PRO A 243 17.60 6.03 -5.77
N ILE A 244 17.58 5.89 -4.44
CA ILE A 244 18.48 5.01 -3.69
C ILE A 244 17.65 3.92 -3.04
N LEU A 245 17.92 2.67 -3.40
CA LEU A 245 17.15 1.49 -3.02
C LEU A 245 17.93 0.71 -1.97
N TYR A 246 17.43 0.65 -0.75
CA TYR A 246 18.00 -0.16 0.32
C TYR A 246 17.31 -1.53 0.32
N LYS A 247 18.10 -2.59 0.10
CA LYS A 247 17.61 -3.96 -0.08
C LYS A 247 18.33 -4.94 0.84
N SER A 248 17.69 -6.06 1.13
CA SER A 248 18.36 -7.16 1.83
C SER A 248 19.39 -7.82 0.93
N GLY A 249 20.58 -8.11 1.45
CA GLY A 249 21.59 -8.86 0.73
C GLY A 249 22.98 -8.73 1.37
N LYS A 250 23.95 -9.42 0.78
CA LYS A 250 25.36 -9.24 1.15
C LYS A 250 25.75 -7.78 0.89
N LYS A 251 26.57 -7.21 1.77
CA LYS A 251 27.02 -5.80 1.69
C LYS A 251 27.66 -5.52 0.33
N ASP A 252 26.90 -4.86 -0.53
CA ASP A 252 27.27 -4.53 -1.92
C ASP A 252 26.53 -3.25 -2.34
N ILE A 253 27.12 -2.51 -3.28
CA ILE A 253 26.56 -1.27 -3.80
C ILE A 253 26.58 -1.36 -5.31
N ASN A 254 25.38 -1.39 -5.90
CA ASN A 254 25.21 -1.50 -7.34
C ASN A 254 24.65 -0.20 -7.91
N ILE A 255 25.34 0.37 -8.89
CA ILE A 255 24.84 1.51 -9.66
C ILE A 255 24.30 1.03 -11.00
N LYS A 256 23.15 1.58 -11.41
CA LYS A 256 22.56 1.32 -12.71
C LYS A 256 22.60 2.60 -13.55
N TYR A 257 23.11 2.50 -14.77
CA TYR A 257 23.14 3.63 -15.72
C TYR A 257 21.81 3.76 -16.47
N LEU A 258 21.49 4.99 -16.87
CA LEU A 258 20.36 5.25 -17.78
C LEU A 258 20.58 4.55 -19.12
N LEU A 259 19.48 4.25 -19.80
CA LEU A 259 19.54 3.78 -21.18
C LEU A 259 19.98 4.92 -22.11
N LYS A 260 20.70 4.58 -23.18
CA LYS A 260 21.16 5.55 -24.19
C LYS A 260 19.99 6.36 -24.75
N GLU A 261 18.87 5.71 -25.06
CA GLU A 261 17.66 6.39 -25.52
C GLU A 261 17.14 7.45 -24.55
N GLN A 262 17.21 7.19 -23.24
CA GLN A 262 16.82 8.15 -22.21
C GLN A 262 17.79 9.33 -22.16
N ILE A 263 19.09 9.07 -22.31
CA ILE A 263 20.14 10.11 -22.38
C ILE A 263 19.95 10.97 -23.64
N ASP A 264 19.68 10.36 -24.78
CA ASP A 264 19.45 11.03 -26.06
C ASP A 264 18.25 11.97 -25.96
N ILE A 265 17.12 11.51 -25.40
CA ILE A 265 15.94 12.36 -25.16
C ILE A 265 16.28 13.54 -24.23
N LEU A 266 16.98 13.28 -23.13
CA LEU A 266 17.40 14.34 -22.19
C LEU A 266 18.37 15.35 -22.83
N SER A 267 19.18 14.92 -23.79
CA SER A 267 20.13 15.77 -24.51
C SER A 267 19.46 16.79 -25.44
N LEU A 268 18.18 16.57 -25.77
CA LEU A 268 17.35 17.48 -26.55
C LEU A 268 16.69 18.58 -25.69
N SER A 269 16.99 18.64 -24.38
CA SER A 269 16.45 19.67 -23.50
C SER A 269 16.87 21.07 -23.96
N PRO A 270 15.95 22.06 -23.99
CA PRO A 270 16.30 23.46 -24.23
C PRO A 270 17.25 24.06 -23.17
N ASN A 271 17.43 23.39 -22.02
CA ASN A 271 18.36 23.80 -20.97
C ASN A 271 19.82 23.41 -21.32
N LYS A 272 20.56 24.35 -21.91
CA LYS A 272 21.96 24.16 -22.34
C LYS A 272 22.92 23.78 -21.21
N ASP A 273 22.71 24.29 -20.00
CA ASP A 273 23.56 23.98 -18.83
C ASP A 273 23.40 22.52 -18.40
N TYR A 274 22.19 21.98 -18.52
CA TYR A 274 21.92 20.58 -18.24
C TYR A 274 22.51 19.67 -19.33
N VAL A 275 22.30 20.00 -20.60
CA VAL A 275 22.81 19.22 -21.74
C VAL A 275 24.34 19.18 -21.75
N SER A 276 25.01 20.30 -21.47
CA SER A 276 26.47 20.36 -21.43
C SER A 276 27.08 19.50 -20.33
N LYS A 277 26.37 19.27 -19.21
CA LYS A 277 26.80 18.34 -18.16
C LYS A 277 26.58 16.88 -18.54
N LEU A 278 25.47 16.57 -19.21
CA LEU A 278 25.18 15.22 -19.71
C LEU A 278 26.20 14.75 -20.74
N LYS A 279 26.53 15.60 -21.73
CA LYS A 279 27.43 15.27 -22.85
C LYS A 279 28.90 15.06 -22.45
N LYS A 280 29.29 15.40 -21.22
CA LYS A 280 30.65 15.18 -20.71
C LYS A 280 30.94 13.71 -20.40
N PHE A 281 29.92 12.86 -20.34
CA PHE A 281 30.05 11.47 -19.97
C PHE A 281 29.67 10.58 -21.14
N ASP A 282 30.68 9.97 -21.75
CA ASP A 282 30.49 8.97 -22.79
C ASP A 282 30.09 7.65 -22.14
N THR A 283 28.78 7.36 -22.12
CA THR A 283 28.27 6.15 -21.49
C THR A 283 28.35 4.98 -22.49
N ASN A 284 29.54 4.43 -22.69
CA ASN A 284 29.73 3.07 -23.26
C ASN A 284 29.11 1.96 -22.37
N LYS A 285 28.26 2.32 -21.41
CA LYS A 285 27.74 1.56 -20.28
C LYS A 285 26.21 1.57 -20.28
N ASP A 286 25.61 1.51 -21.47
CA ASP A 286 24.16 1.59 -21.70
C ASP A 286 23.38 0.58 -20.85
N GLY A 287 22.54 1.08 -19.93
CA GLY A 287 21.71 0.25 -19.04
C GLY A 287 22.47 -0.69 -18.09
N THR A 288 23.81 -0.67 -18.09
CA THR A 288 24.62 -1.63 -17.35
C THR A 288 24.50 -1.41 -15.84
N THR A 289 24.60 -2.50 -15.08
CA THR A 289 24.70 -2.47 -13.62
C THR A 289 26.15 -2.76 -13.22
N GLN A 290 26.71 -1.97 -12.31
CA GLN A 290 28.09 -2.12 -11.85
C GLN A 290 28.16 -2.07 -10.32
N SER A 291 28.89 -3.02 -9.73
CA SER A 291 29.24 -2.97 -8.31
C SER A 291 30.37 -1.96 -8.10
N ILE A 292 30.25 -1.13 -7.05
CA ILE A 292 31.22 -0.10 -6.67
C ILE A 292 31.51 -0.16 -5.17
N PRO A 293 32.72 0.24 -4.73
CA PRO A 293 33.00 0.36 -3.30
C PRO A 293 32.34 1.62 -2.70
N LEU A 294 32.16 1.63 -1.37
CA LEU A 294 31.52 2.72 -0.64
C LEU A 294 32.22 4.08 -0.83
N GLN A 295 33.55 4.09 -0.87
CA GLN A 295 34.35 5.30 -1.10
C GLN A 295 33.99 5.96 -2.44
N THR A 296 33.85 5.17 -3.50
CA THR A 296 33.43 5.66 -4.82
C THR A 296 31.99 6.17 -4.81
N LEU A 297 31.10 5.58 -4.00
CA LEU A 297 29.75 6.11 -3.82
C LEU A 297 29.77 7.51 -3.17
N GLU A 298 30.56 7.70 -2.11
CA GLU A 298 30.69 8.99 -1.43
C GLU A 298 31.27 10.06 -2.36
N GLU A 299 32.30 9.73 -3.14
CA GLU A 299 32.83 10.61 -4.18
C GLU A 299 31.77 10.95 -5.23
N LEU A 300 31.01 9.96 -5.70
CA LEU A 300 30.01 10.14 -6.75
C LEU A 300 28.84 11.02 -6.28
N VAL A 301 28.34 10.80 -5.06
CA VAL A 301 27.23 11.58 -4.47
C VAL A 301 27.65 13.02 -4.19
N ASN A 302 28.89 13.22 -3.74
CA ASN A 302 29.41 14.55 -3.42
C ASN A 302 30.00 15.27 -4.65
N SER A 303 30.17 14.57 -5.77
CA SER A 303 30.73 15.14 -6.99
C SER A 303 29.86 16.25 -7.57
N LYS A 304 30.50 17.38 -7.91
CA LYS A 304 29.88 18.48 -8.67
C LYS A 304 30.00 18.32 -10.18
N ASP A 305 30.70 17.28 -10.63
CA ASP A 305 31.03 17.04 -12.05
C ASP A 305 29.85 16.55 -12.90
N GLY A 306 28.77 16.07 -12.25
CA GLY A 306 27.55 15.65 -12.93
C GLY A 306 27.46 14.15 -13.20
N ARG A 307 28.42 13.31 -12.76
CA ARG A 307 28.35 11.85 -12.97
C ARG A 307 27.04 11.21 -12.51
N ILE A 308 26.41 11.74 -11.47
CA ILE A 308 25.13 11.24 -10.94
C ILE A 308 23.94 11.49 -11.90
N SER A 309 24.05 12.40 -12.89
CA SER A 309 22.95 12.69 -13.81
C SER A 309 22.73 11.58 -14.84
N VAL A 310 23.72 10.74 -15.11
CA VAL A 310 23.60 9.61 -16.04
C VAL A 310 23.20 8.30 -15.37
N LEU A 311 22.98 8.31 -14.05
CA LEU A 311 22.52 7.14 -13.31
C LEU A 311 20.99 7.02 -13.32
N ASP A 312 20.49 5.81 -13.40
CA ASP A 312 19.08 5.45 -13.22
C ASP A 312 18.76 5.37 -11.71
N SER A 313 19.51 4.52 -10.99
CA SER A 313 19.33 4.26 -9.56
C SER A 313 20.62 3.73 -8.91
N ILE A 314 20.64 3.77 -7.58
CA ILE A 314 21.70 3.19 -6.75
C ILE A 314 21.05 2.17 -5.81
N SER A 315 21.49 0.92 -5.83
CA SER A 315 21.04 -0.13 -4.91
C SER A 315 22.10 -0.38 -3.85
N ILE A 316 21.73 -0.26 -2.58
CA ILE A 316 22.60 -0.52 -1.42
C ILE A 316 22.06 -1.77 -0.73
N TYR A 317 22.84 -2.84 -0.78
CA TYR A 317 22.51 -4.11 -0.13
C TYR A 317 23.05 -4.12 1.29
N SER A 318 22.20 -4.51 2.23
CA SER A 318 22.53 -4.59 3.64
C SER A 318 21.89 -5.81 4.28
N GLU A 319 22.58 -6.37 5.26
CA GLU A 319 22.12 -7.54 6.01
C GLU A 319 21.15 -7.16 7.15
N HIS A 320 20.73 -5.90 7.22
CA HIS A 320 19.79 -5.44 8.24
C HIS A 320 18.48 -6.25 8.19
N PRO A 321 18.03 -6.87 9.30
CA PRO A 321 16.85 -7.76 9.30
C PRO A 321 15.57 -7.11 8.77
N PHE A 322 15.30 -5.85 9.12
CA PHE A 322 14.16 -5.09 8.57
C PHE A 322 14.08 -5.10 7.04
N LEU A 323 15.22 -5.11 6.33
CA LEU A 323 15.22 -5.09 4.87
C LEU A 323 14.77 -6.41 4.24
N LYS A 324 14.71 -7.50 5.01
CA LYS A 324 14.04 -8.75 4.61
C LYS A 324 12.52 -8.59 4.59
N ILE A 325 11.98 -7.70 5.42
CA ILE A 325 10.54 -7.40 5.53
C ILE A 325 10.13 -6.39 4.47
N ALA A 326 10.86 -5.28 4.38
CA ALA A 326 10.52 -4.19 3.47
C ALA A 326 11.76 -3.56 2.84
N SER A 327 11.69 -3.33 1.54
CA SER A 327 12.68 -2.53 0.82
C SER A 327 12.38 -1.05 1.04
N ILE A 328 13.43 -0.25 1.24
CA ILE A 328 13.27 1.19 1.46
C ILE A 328 13.80 1.95 0.25
N ASN A 329 12.93 2.67 -0.43
CA ASN A 329 13.24 3.51 -1.58
C ASN A 329 13.36 4.96 -1.12
N MET A 330 14.58 5.47 -0.99
CA MET A 330 14.81 6.87 -0.71
C MET A 330 14.81 7.67 -2.01
N LEU A 331 13.76 8.45 -2.23
CA LEU A 331 13.52 9.15 -3.49
C LEU A 331 14.11 10.55 -3.48
N PRO A 332 14.52 11.07 -4.66
CA PRO A 332 15.05 12.41 -4.75
C PRO A 332 14.04 13.47 -4.29
N SER A 333 14.56 14.56 -3.72
CA SER A 333 13.74 15.72 -3.42
C SER A 333 13.08 16.23 -4.69
N LEU A 334 11.83 16.76 -4.59
CA LEU A 334 11.05 17.34 -5.69
C LEU A 334 11.91 17.69 -6.92
N PRO A 335 11.96 16.79 -7.92
CA PRO A 335 13.09 16.79 -8.84
C PRO A 335 13.18 18.09 -9.65
N THR A 336 14.37 18.42 -10.15
CA THR A 336 14.56 19.60 -11.00
C THR A 336 14.29 19.32 -12.48
N ASN A 337 14.25 18.04 -12.88
CA ASN A 337 13.95 17.59 -14.24
C ASN A 337 12.76 16.61 -14.29
N THR A 338 12.17 16.47 -15.48
CA THR A 338 10.97 15.66 -15.71
C THR A 338 11.23 14.17 -15.51
N LEU A 339 12.35 13.64 -16.02
CA LEU A 339 12.70 12.22 -15.90
C LEU A 339 12.75 11.75 -14.45
N ARG A 340 13.43 12.50 -13.57
CA ARG A 340 13.53 12.13 -12.15
C ARG A 340 12.17 12.17 -11.45
N HIS A 341 11.25 13.01 -11.92
CA HIS A 341 9.88 13.01 -11.42
C HIS A 341 9.16 11.71 -11.80
N LEU A 342 9.23 11.33 -13.07
CA LEU A 342 8.63 10.10 -13.57
C LEU A 342 9.22 8.85 -12.89
N GLN A 343 10.52 8.85 -12.63
CA GLN A 343 11.17 7.78 -11.87
C GLN A 343 10.65 7.73 -10.43
N ALA A 344 10.65 8.85 -9.70
CA ALA A 344 10.15 8.89 -8.32
C ALA A 344 8.68 8.45 -8.24
N ASP A 345 7.85 8.91 -9.17
CA ASP A 345 6.46 8.53 -9.29
C ASP A 345 6.27 7.01 -9.46
N SER A 346 7.09 6.38 -10.32
CA SER A 346 7.06 4.93 -10.53
C SER A 346 7.37 4.14 -9.25
N TYR A 347 8.21 4.66 -8.35
CA TYR A 347 8.45 4.02 -7.04
C TYR A 347 7.28 4.24 -6.08
N ILE A 348 6.63 5.41 -6.13
CA ILE A 348 5.44 5.71 -5.32
C ILE A 348 4.27 4.79 -5.72
N GLU A 349 4.04 4.57 -7.01
CA GLU A 349 2.99 3.67 -7.51
C GLU A 349 3.12 2.25 -6.94
N ASN A 350 4.35 1.77 -6.76
CA ASN A 350 4.66 0.43 -6.28
C ASN A 350 4.84 0.32 -4.75
N SER A 351 4.60 1.42 -4.00
CA SER A 351 4.82 1.44 -2.54
C SER A 351 3.52 1.34 -1.75
N GLU A 352 3.49 0.44 -0.76
CA GLU A 352 2.35 0.32 0.17
C GLU A 352 2.42 1.35 1.30
N VAL A 353 3.64 1.77 1.67
CA VAL A 353 3.87 2.73 2.75
C VAL A 353 4.73 3.88 2.25
N ILE A 354 4.32 5.10 2.58
CA ILE A 354 5.04 6.32 2.23
C ILE A 354 5.44 7.07 3.49
N ILE A 355 6.70 7.51 3.58
CA ILE A 355 7.18 8.43 4.62
C ILE A 355 7.47 9.77 3.95
N TYR A 356 6.66 10.79 4.22
CA TYR A 356 6.83 12.13 3.67
C TYR A 356 7.43 13.07 4.71
N LEU A 357 8.66 13.55 4.46
CA LEU A 357 9.39 14.44 5.35
C LEU A 357 9.11 15.91 5.04
N ILE A 358 8.65 16.65 6.04
CA ILE A 358 8.43 18.09 6.00
C ILE A 358 9.52 18.77 6.83
N ASN A 359 10.25 19.69 6.19
CA ASN A 359 11.18 20.59 6.88
C ASN A 359 10.36 21.75 7.44
N SER A 360 10.52 22.05 8.73
CA SER A 360 9.94 23.22 9.38
C SER A 360 8.43 23.16 9.68
N LEU A 361 8.00 24.28 10.22
CA LEU A 361 6.76 24.60 10.87
C LEU A 361 5.77 25.39 10.02
N GLU A 362 6.17 25.66 8.78
CA GLU A 362 5.42 26.45 7.82
C GLU A 362 4.70 25.53 6.84
N GLU A 363 3.39 25.72 6.75
CA GLU A 363 2.55 25.02 5.80
C GLU A 363 2.97 25.40 4.38
N ASN A 364 3.55 24.45 3.65
CA ASN A 364 3.82 24.66 2.24
C ASN A 364 2.71 24.04 1.38
N MET A 365 2.09 24.85 0.54
CA MET A 365 1.05 24.42 -0.38
C MET A 365 1.51 23.32 -1.35
N GLN A 366 2.81 23.25 -1.67
CA GLN A 366 3.37 22.16 -2.47
C GLN A 366 3.34 20.84 -1.71
N ASP A 367 3.74 20.82 -0.43
CA ASP A 367 3.70 19.61 0.41
C ASP A 367 2.26 19.07 0.50
N VAL A 368 1.30 19.97 0.65
CA VAL A 368 -0.13 19.62 0.69
C VAL A 368 -0.59 19.03 -0.64
N LYS A 369 -0.21 19.62 -1.78
CA LYS A 369 -0.55 19.09 -3.11
C LYS A 369 0.01 17.68 -3.33
N TYR A 370 1.25 17.44 -2.92
CA TYR A 370 1.87 16.11 -3.05
C TYR A 370 1.24 15.07 -2.12
N VAL A 371 0.97 15.43 -0.86
CA VAL A 371 0.30 14.51 0.07
C VAL A 371 -1.11 14.16 -0.42
N LEU A 372 -1.84 15.13 -0.98
CA LEU A 372 -3.15 14.90 -1.60
C LEU A 372 -3.06 13.91 -2.77
N ASP A 373 -2.04 14.03 -3.62
CA ASP A 373 -1.81 13.11 -4.73
C ASP A 373 -1.51 11.69 -4.23
N ILE A 374 -0.60 11.56 -3.26
CA ILE A 374 -0.17 10.27 -2.71
C ILE A 374 -1.29 9.54 -1.96
N VAL A 375 -2.05 10.24 -1.10
CA VAL A 375 -3.03 9.59 -0.22
C VAL A 375 -4.22 8.99 -1.01
N GLN A 376 -4.49 9.52 -2.19
CA GLN A 376 -5.54 9.06 -3.09
C GLN A 376 -5.18 7.78 -3.85
N ARG A 377 -3.89 7.41 -3.91
CA ARG A 377 -3.44 6.20 -4.62
C ARG A 377 -3.97 4.93 -3.98
N THR A 378 -4.35 3.97 -4.83
CA THR A 378 -4.95 2.69 -4.41
C THR A 378 -3.91 1.77 -3.77
N SER A 379 -2.69 1.75 -4.30
CA SER A 379 -1.56 0.95 -3.77
C SER A 379 -1.07 1.42 -2.39
N VAL A 380 -1.17 2.72 -2.10
CA VAL A 380 -0.70 3.30 -0.83
C VAL A 380 -1.71 3.01 0.29
N ARG A 381 -1.31 2.19 1.25
CA ARG A 381 -2.09 1.86 2.45
C ARG A 381 -1.90 2.91 3.55
N GLN A 382 -0.66 3.34 3.80
CA GLN A 382 -0.32 4.24 4.89
C GLN A 382 0.64 5.34 4.45
N VAL A 383 0.43 6.56 4.92
CA VAL A 383 1.30 7.71 4.69
C VAL A 383 1.70 8.31 6.04
N PHE A 384 2.97 8.22 6.37
CA PHE A 384 3.58 8.83 7.55
C PHE A 384 4.08 10.23 7.18
N ILE A 385 3.38 11.26 7.66
CA ILE A 385 3.81 12.65 7.60
C ILE A 385 4.74 12.92 8.77
N VAL A 386 6.01 13.13 8.49
CA VAL A 386 7.04 13.34 9.51
C VAL A 386 7.51 14.79 9.44
N PHE A 387 7.18 15.56 10.47
CA PHE A 387 7.75 16.87 10.68
C PHE A 387 9.15 16.71 11.26
N THR A 388 10.11 17.38 10.63
CA THR A 388 11.52 17.33 10.98
C THR A 388 12.00 18.69 11.49
N LYS A 389 13.04 18.69 12.34
CA LYS A 389 13.66 19.90 12.93
C LYS A 389 12.82 20.67 13.95
N ILE A 390 12.02 19.96 14.77
CA ILE A 390 11.20 20.57 15.85
C ILE A 390 12.05 21.08 17.01
N ASP A 391 13.24 20.49 17.21
CA ASP A 391 14.27 20.89 18.16
C ASP A 391 14.67 22.35 18.01
N LYS A 392 14.64 22.89 16.79
CA LYS A 392 14.99 24.29 16.53
C LYS A 392 13.87 25.28 16.87
N ALA A 393 12.69 24.80 17.22
CA ALA A 393 11.48 25.61 17.30
C ALA A 393 10.83 25.71 18.69
N ASN A 394 11.37 25.03 19.72
CA ASN A 394 10.86 25.06 21.11
C ASN A 394 9.32 24.97 21.21
N LEU A 395 8.71 24.09 20.41
CA LEU A 395 7.25 23.97 20.38
C LEU A 395 6.72 23.21 21.59
N SER A 396 5.68 23.75 22.21
CA SER A 396 4.87 23.00 23.17
C SER A 396 4.05 21.91 22.49
N SER A 397 3.66 20.88 23.25
CA SER A 397 2.78 19.79 22.77
C SER A 397 1.44 20.30 22.22
N GLN A 398 0.92 21.42 22.75
CA GLN A 398 -0.30 22.05 22.25
C GLN A 398 -0.08 22.68 20.87
N SER A 399 1.05 23.36 20.65
CA SER A 399 1.38 23.94 19.35
C SER A 399 1.61 22.87 18.28
N MET A 400 2.27 21.77 18.64
CA MET A 400 2.41 20.60 17.77
C MET A 400 1.04 20.06 17.34
N LYS A 401 0.12 19.87 18.29
CA LYS A 401 -1.22 19.37 18.00
C LYS A 401 -2.02 20.31 17.08
N LEU A 402 -1.99 21.61 17.34
CA LEU A 402 -2.70 22.60 16.52
C LEU A 402 -2.21 22.58 15.07
N LYS A 403 -0.90 22.38 14.84
CA LYS A 403 -0.35 22.24 13.49
C LYS A 403 -0.81 20.97 12.78
N LEU A 404 -0.91 19.85 13.50
CA LEU A 404 -1.46 18.62 12.94
C LEU A 404 -2.91 18.82 12.53
N ASP A 405 -3.70 19.44 13.40
CA ASP A 405 -5.12 19.69 13.17
C ASP A 405 -5.29 20.61 11.94
N ASN A 406 -4.54 21.71 11.84
CA ASN A 406 -4.55 22.61 10.68
C ASN A 406 -4.15 21.89 9.37
N PHE A 407 -3.03 21.16 9.38
CA PHE A 407 -2.55 20.47 8.17
C PHE A 407 -3.55 19.40 7.72
N ARG A 408 -4.18 18.70 8.67
CA ARG A 408 -5.23 17.72 8.40
C ARG A 408 -6.50 18.37 7.86
N GLU A 409 -6.93 19.50 8.41
CA GLU A 409 -8.07 20.29 7.90
C GLU A 409 -7.81 20.83 6.49
N LEU A 410 -6.57 21.24 6.20
CA LEU A 410 -6.18 21.71 4.88
C LEU A 410 -6.20 20.58 3.84
N ILE A 411 -5.76 19.38 4.20
CA ILE A 411 -5.92 18.19 3.35
C ILE A 411 -7.41 17.86 3.18
N ASP A 412 -8.18 17.84 4.27
CA ASP A 412 -9.60 17.53 4.25
C ASP A 412 -10.38 18.50 3.35
N SER A 413 -10.15 19.81 3.47
CA SER A 413 -10.81 20.84 2.67
C SER A 413 -10.52 20.73 1.16
N LYS A 414 -9.37 20.18 0.79
CA LYS A 414 -8.93 20.02 -0.62
C LYS A 414 -9.19 18.63 -1.21
N LEU A 415 -9.57 17.65 -0.41
CA LEU A 415 -9.95 16.31 -0.87
C LEU A 415 -11.33 16.34 -1.54
N PHE A 416 -11.35 16.37 -2.88
CA PHE A 416 -12.59 16.35 -3.68
C PHE A 416 -13.09 14.93 -3.92
N VAL A 417 -13.50 14.24 -2.84
CA VAL A 417 -13.92 12.82 -2.87
C VAL A 417 -15.24 12.65 -2.12
N PRO A 418 -16.15 11.71 -2.52
CA PRO A 418 -17.39 11.46 -1.78
C PRO A 418 -17.15 11.23 -0.28
N LYS A 419 -18.03 11.77 0.58
CA LYS A 419 -17.91 11.71 2.06
C LYS A 419 -17.66 10.28 2.58
N THR A 420 -18.25 9.27 1.96
CA THR A 420 -18.10 7.85 2.31
C THR A 420 -16.66 7.32 2.12
N LYS A 421 -15.95 7.79 1.09
CA LYS A 421 -14.54 7.43 0.82
C LYS A 421 -13.56 8.34 1.55
N LYS A 422 -13.95 9.60 1.81
CA LYS A 422 -13.09 10.62 2.43
C LYS A 422 -12.52 10.18 3.78
N THR A 423 -13.36 9.64 4.66
CA THR A 423 -12.92 9.13 5.97
C THR A 423 -11.90 8.00 5.85
N LYS A 424 -12.08 7.10 4.87
CA LYS A 424 -11.15 5.98 4.62
C LYS A 424 -9.79 6.49 4.13
N ILE A 425 -9.77 7.49 3.25
CA ILE A 425 -8.55 8.12 2.74
C ILE A 425 -7.81 8.84 3.87
N LEU A 426 -8.52 9.64 4.67
CA LEU A 426 -7.92 10.37 5.79
C LEU A 426 -7.37 9.45 6.89
N LYS A 427 -7.92 8.23 7.06
CA LYS A 427 -7.40 7.22 7.98
C LYS A 427 -6.01 6.69 7.58
N LYS A 428 -5.58 6.87 6.32
CA LYS A 428 -4.23 6.49 5.86
C LYS A 428 -3.13 7.41 6.39
N LEU A 429 -3.48 8.59 6.92
CA LEU A 429 -2.49 9.59 7.36
C LEU A 429 -2.10 9.36 8.83
N SER A 430 -0.80 9.16 9.09
CA SER A 430 -0.19 9.21 10.42
C SER A 430 0.76 10.38 10.52
N PHE A 431 0.83 11.01 11.69
CA PHE A 431 1.64 12.21 11.91
C PHE A 431 2.68 11.99 13.00
N HIS A 432 3.92 12.37 12.70
CA HIS A 432 5.06 12.20 13.59
C HIS A 432 5.88 13.49 13.67
N PHE A 433 6.43 13.73 14.85
CA PHE A 433 7.38 14.79 15.12
C PHE A 433 8.71 14.14 15.50
N ILE A 434 9.78 14.40 14.74
CA ILE A 434 11.08 13.76 14.94
C ILE A 434 12.22 14.77 14.95
N THR A 435 13.07 14.69 15.97
CA THR A 435 14.34 15.42 16.08
C THR A 435 15.49 14.56 15.56
N ILE A 436 15.54 14.36 14.23
CA ILE A 436 16.40 13.38 13.55
C ILE A 436 17.88 13.48 13.98
N ASN A 437 18.43 14.70 14.05
CA ASN A 437 19.85 14.88 14.41
C ASN A 437 20.11 14.49 15.86
N ILE A 438 19.26 14.93 16.80
CA ILE A 438 19.37 14.57 18.22
C ILE A 438 19.25 13.05 18.38
N ALA A 439 18.26 12.42 17.72
CA ALA A 439 18.09 10.97 17.75
C ALA A 439 19.32 10.23 17.23
N HIS A 440 19.93 10.73 16.15
CA HIS A 440 21.14 10.15 15.58
C HIS A 440 22.35 10.30 16.51
N GLU A 441 22.53 11.45 17.16
CA GLU A 441 23.60 11.66 18.15
C GLU A 441 23.42 10.76 19.36
N LEU A 442 22.19 10.63 19.89
CA LEU A 442 21.88 9.76 21.01
C LEU A 442 22.20 8.29 20.69
N ARG A 443 21.86 7.81 19.48
CA ARG A 443 22.23 6.44 19.05
C ARG A 443 23.72 6.26 18.81
N SER A 444 24.37 7.22 18.14
CA SER A 444 25.78 7.07 17.70
C SER A 444 26.80 7.26 18.81
N LYS A 445 26.52 8.10 19.81
CA LYS A 445 27.52 8.49 20.82
C LYS A 445 27.33 7.81 22.18
N ASN A 446 26.23 7.07 22.42
CA ASN A 446 25.90 6.51 23.75
C ASN A 446 26.03 7.57 24.88
N ILE A 447 25.71 8.83 24.60
CA ILE A 447 25.82 9.93 25.57
C ILE A 447 24.46 10.10 26.24
N ASP A 448 24.43 9.97 27.57
CA ASP A 448 23.37 10.57 28.39
C ASP A 448 23.52 12.09 28.29
N MET A 449 22.74 12.73 27.41
CA MET A 449 22.73 14.19 27.37
C MET A 449 22.18 14.72 28.69
N LYS A 450 22.86 15.73 29.26
CA LYS A 450 22.34 16.45 30.42
C LYS A 450 21.02 17.15 30.04
N GLU A 451 20.01 16.92 30.88
CA GLU A 451 18.65 17.51 30.88
C GLU A 451 17.71 17.13 29.71
N GLY A 452 16.81 16.18 29.98
CA GLY A 452 15.45 16.12 29.39
C GLY A 452 15.27 15.55 27.98
N PHE A 453 16.34 15.34 27.21
CA PHE A 453 16.26 14.72 25.88
C PHE A 453 16.81 13.29 25.90
N ASP A 454 15.92 12.31 25.75
CA ASP A 454 16.25 10.90 25.57
C ASP A 454 15.77 10.41 24.19
N ILE A 455 16.13 9.18 23.81
CA ILE A 455 15.72 8.62 22.51
C ILE A 455 14.19 8.48 22.43
N ASN A 456 13.50 8.36 23.57
CA ASN A 456 12.04 8.25 23.64
C ASN A 456 11.36 9.58 23.30
N THR A 457 11.91 10.71 23.75
CA THR A 457 11.37 12.05 23.47
C THR A 457 11.71 12.54 22.07
N SER A 458 12.69 11.93 21.39
CA SER A 458 13.03 12.26 20.01
C SER A 458 11.95 11.92 18.97
N GLY A 459 10.98 11.07 19.34
CA GLY A 459 9.87 10.63 18.48
C GLY A 459 10.20 9.51 17.47
N ILE A 460 11.48 9.13 17.30
CA ILE A 460 11.89 8.12 16.31
C ILE A 460 11.33 6.72 16.62
N LEU A 461 11.37 6.30 17.89
CA LEU A 461 10.92 4.95 18.28
C LEU A 461 9.44 4.73 18.00
N LYS A 462 8.63 5.80 18.10
CA LYS A 462 7.21 5.74 17.75
C LYS A 462 7.02 5.53 16.25
N LEU A 463 7.78 6.23 15.40
CA LEU A 463 7.75 6.00 13.96
C LEU A 463 8.19 4.58 13.62
N GLU A 464 9.27 4.08 14.21
CA GLU A 464 9.76 2.72 13.96
C GLU A 464 8.76 1.66 14.38
N SER A 465 8.12 1.82 15.54
CA SER A 465 7.09 0.88 16.00
C SER A 465 5.84 0.92 15.12
N GLU A 466 5.35 2.09 14.73
CA GLU A 466 4.20 2.18 13.83
C GLU A 466 4.54 1.67 12.42
N LEU A 467 5.73 1.97 11.90
CA LEU A 467 6.21 1.46 10.62
C LEU A 467 6.30 -0.07 10.64
N PHE A 468 6.97 -0.65 11.65
CA PHE A 468 7.07 -2.10 11.81
C PHE A 468 5.69 -2.75 11.93
N ASN A 469 4.81 -2.24 12.79
CA ASN A 469 3.45 -2.77 12.92
C ASN A 469 2.64 -2.62 11.64
N SER A 470 2.79 -1.52 10.90
CA SER A 470 2.08 -1.28 9.65
C SER A 470 2.53 -2.21 8.53
N LEU A 471 3.75 -2.74 8.58
CA LEU A 471 4.31 -3.63 7.57
C LEU A 471 4.07 -5.09 7.95
N VAL A 472 4.44 -5.45 9.19
CA VAL A 472 4.26 -6.79 9.73
C VAL A 472 2.78 -7.11 9.88
N ASN A 473 2.01 -6.41 10.71
CA ASN A 473 0.63 -6.85 11.05
C ASN A 473 -0.41 -6.65 9.94
N ALA A 474 0.01 -6.26 8.74
CA ALA A 474 -0.92 -5.86 7.70
C ALA A 474 -0.98 -6.88 6.57
N ASP A 475 -2.16 -6.99 5.95
CA ASP A 475 -2.39 -7.92 4.86
C ASP A 475 -1.37 -7.68 3.73
N ILE A 476 -0.69 -8.75 3.32
CA ILE A 476 0.24 -8.73 2.20
C ILE A 476 -0.57 -8.89 0.90
N SER A 477 -0.52 -7.88 0.05
CA SER A 477 -1.20 -7.80 -1.25
C SER A 477 -0.47 -8.54 -2.37
N ASN A 478 0.72 -9.08 -2.12
CA ASN A 478 1.52 -9.80 -3.12
C ASN A 478 0.72 -10.98 -3.72
N TYR A 479 0.45 -10.92 -5.03
CA TYR A 479 -0.39 -11.88 -5.74
C TYR A 479 0.19 -13.30 -5.72
N GLU A 480 1.52 -13.44 -5.78
CA GLU A 480 2.19 -14.74 -5.77
C GLU A 480 1.96 -15.47 -4.44
N LEU A 481 2.03 -14.75 -3.30
CA LEU A 481 1.65 -15.30 -2.00
C LEU A 481 0.19 -15.76 -1.98
N GLN A 482 -0.73 -15.01 -2.59
CA GLN A 482 -2.15 -15.38 -2.64
C GLN A 482 -2.38 -16.64 -3.47
N PHE A 483 -1.70 -16.79 -4.62
CA PHE A 483 -1.73 -18.05 -5.38
C PHE A 483 -1.14 -19.22 -4.57
N LEU A 484 -0.01 -19.03 -3.90
CA LEU A 484 0.61 -20.06 -3.06
C LEU A 484 -0.32 -20.50 -1.92
N LYS A 485 -1.06 -19.59 -1.30
CA LYS A 485 -2.08 -19.90 -0.28
C LYS A 485 -3.15 -20.84 -0.82
N HIS A 486 -3.71 -20.54 -2.00
CA HIS A 486 -4.75 -21.37 -2.59
C HIS A 486 -4.22 -22.71 -3.11
N ILE A 487 -3.01 -22.76 -3.65
CA ILE A 487 -2.36 -24.03 -4.04
C ILE A 487 -2.11 -24.91 -2.80
N LEU A 488 -1.65 -24.32 -1.69
CA LEU A 488 -1.49 -25.05 -0.43
C LEU A 488 -2.84 -25.57 0.10
N GLU A 489 -3.89 -24.74 0.04
CA GLU A 489 -5.26 -25.13 0.40
C GLU A 489 -5.75 -26.31 -0.44
N LEU A 490 -5.46 -26.31 -1.76
CA LEU A 490 -5.78 -27.41 -2.66
C LEU A 490 -5.08 -28.71 -2.24
N LEU A 491 -3.77 -28.66 -1.97
CA LEU A 491 -2.98 -29.82 -1.53
C LEU A 491 -3.47 -30.38 -0.19
N LYS A 492 -3.71 -29.52 0.81
CA LYS A 492 -4.22 -29.93 2.13
C LYS A 492 -5.61 -30.55 2.04
N ASN A 493 -6.48 -30.01 1.19
CA ASN A 493 -7.82 -30.55 0.98
C ASN A 493 -7.78 -31.94 0.32
N TYR A 494 -6.88 -32.14 -0.65
CA TYR A 494 -6.66 -33.45 -1.24
C TYR A 494 -6.15 -34.45 -0.21
N GLU A 495 -5.15 -34.10 0.60
CA GLU A 495 -4.61 -34.98 1.64
C GLU A 495 -5.68 -35.43 2.65
N LYS A 496 -6.52 -34.49 3.12
CA LYS A 496 -7.56 -34.79 4.11
C LYS A 496 -8.69 -35.66 3.55
N ASN A 497 -9.05 -35.45 2.29
CA ASN A 497 -10.27 -35.98 1.70
C ASN A 497 -10.03 -36.64 0.32
N GLN A 498 -8.97 -37.45 0.20
CA GLN A 498 -8.57 -38.08 -1.07
C GLN A 498 -9.73 -38.81 -1.78
N LYS A 499 -10.58 -39.51 -1.01
CA LYS A 499 -11.69 -40.33 -1.52
C LYS A 499 -12.94 -39.52 -1.92
N SER A 500 -13.03 -38.25 -1.54
CA SER A 500 -14.20 -37.42 -1.82
C SER A 500 -14.01 -36.47 -3.00
N LEU A 501 -12.82 -36.42 -3.60
CA LEU A 501 -12.56 -35.60 -4.76
C LEU A 501 -13.14 -36.30 -6.00
N ALA A 502 -14.23 -35.77 -6.54
CA ALA A 502 -14.74 -36.23 -7.82
C ALA A 502 -13.73 -35.88 -8.92
N LEU A 503 -13.23 -36.90 -9.62
CA LEU A 503 -12.36 -36.69 -10.77
C LEU A 503 -13.18 -36.15 -11.95
N PRO A 504 -12.71 -35.10 -12.64
CA PRO A 504 -13.32 -34.65 -13.87
C PRO A 504 -13.21 -35.74 -14.94
N SER A 505 -14.19 -35.80 -15.83
CA SER A 505 -14.14 -36.72 -16.97
C SER A 505 -13.00 -36.36 -17.93
N GLU A 506 -12.51 -37.34 -18.70
CA GLU A 506 -11.49 -37.09 -19.73
C GLU A 506 -11.93 -36.03 -20.74
N MET A 507 -13.23 -35.97 -21.06
CA MET A 507 -13.80 -34.99 -21.96
C MET A 507 -13.71 -33.56 -21.38
N GLU A 508 -13.97 -33.40 -20.08
CA GLU A 508 -13.84 -32.12 -19.39
C GLU A 508 -12.38 -31.68 -19.31
N LEU A 509 -11.46 -32.59 -18.93
CA LEU A 509 -10.02 -32.30 -18.89
C LEU A 509 -9.48 -31.89 -20.27
N SER A 510 -9.86 -32.62 -21.33
CA SER A 510 -9.50 -32.29 -22.71
C SER A 510 -10.04 -30.92 -23.13
N ALA A 511 -11.28 -30.58 -22.75
CA ALA A 511 -11.86 -29.27 -23.03
C ALA A 511 -11.13 -28.13 -22.33
N VAL A 512 -10.79 -28.30 -21.04
CA VAL A 512 -10.02 -27.33 -20.26
C VAL A 512 -8.62 -27.16 -20.84
N LYS A 513 -7.93 -28.26 -21.18
CA LYS A 513 -6.59 -28.22 -21.79
C LYS A 513 -6.59 -27.46 -23.11
N LYS A 514 -7.53 -27.75 -24.01
CA LYS A 514 -7.71 -26.99 -25.26
C LYS A 514 -7.98 -25.50 -25.02
N LEU A 515 -8.75 -25.16 -23.98
CA LEU A 515 -9.03 -23.78 -23.62
C LEU A 515 -7.76 -23.05 -23.15
N LEU A 516 -6.95 -23.70 -22.31
CA LEU A 516 -5.67 -23.15 -21.81
C LEU A 516 -4.59 -23.04 -22.90
N ASP A 517 -4.51 -24.03 -23.80
CA ASP A 517 -3.65 -23.97 -24.99
C ASP A 517 -4.06 -22.79 -25.89
N SER A 518 -5.36 -22.61 -26.10
CA SER A 518 -5.91 -21.48 -26.84
C SER A 518 -5.60 -20.15 -26.15
N MET A 519 -5.71 -20.07 -24.82
CA MET A 519 -5.30 -18.88 -24.06
C MET A 519 -3.81 -18.55 -24.25
N SER A 520 -2.93 -19.55 -24.28
CA SER A 520 -1.51 -19.35 -24.55
C SER A 520 -1.27 -18.75 -25.94
N LEU A 521 -1.98 -19.25 -26.96
CA LEU A 521 -1.95 -18.70 -28.32
C LEU A 521 -2.52 -17.28 -28.37
N MET A 522 -3.60 -16.99 -27.63
CA MET A 522 -4.18 -15.65 -27.52
C MET A 522 -3.22 -14.66 -26.91
N ILE A 523 -2.42 -15.05 -25.90
CA ILE A 523 -1.38 -14.18 -25.33
C ILE A 523 -0.36 -13.81 -26.40
N VAL A 524 0.18 -14.81 -27.12
CA VAL A 524 1.18 -14.58 -28.18
C VAL A 524 0.60 -13.70 -29.29
N SER A 525 -0.63 -13.99 -29.75
CA SER A 525 -1.33 -13.20 -30.76
C SER A 525 -1.59 -11.76 -30.30
N ALA A 526 -2.02 -11.56 -29.05
CA ALA A 526 -2.23 -10.23 -28.48
C ALA A 526 -0.91 -9.45 -28.43
N THR A 527 0.16 -10.04 -27.91
CA THR A 527 1.49 -9.40 -27.83
C THR A 527 2.03 -8.99 -29.21
N ASN A 528 1.72 -9.76 -30.26
CA ASN A 528 2.14 -9.44 -31.63
C ASN A 528 1.26 -8.38 -32.30
N THR A 529 -0.04 -8.34 -31.99
CA THR A 529 -1.00 -7.47 -32.67
C THR A 529 -1.20 -6.11 -31.97
N LEU A 530 -1.04 -6.04 -30.65
CA LEU A 530 -1.14 -4.80 -29.88
C LEU A 530 -0.22 -3.68 -30.39
N PRO A 531 1.06 -3.93 -30.73
CA PRO A 531 1.94 -2.90 -31.29
C PRO A 531 1.45 -2.36 -32.64
N SER A 532 0.91 -3.20 -33.52
CA SER A 532 0.48 -2.78 -34.86
C SER A 532 -0.70 -1.81 -34.85
N ARG A 533 -1.59 -1.89 -33.85
CA ARG A 533 -2.72 -0.97 -33.68
C ARG A 533 -2.31 0.35 -33.01
N TYR A 534 -1.08 0.43 -32.50
CA TYR A 534 -0.52 1.64 -31.89
C TYR A 534 -0.15 2.72 -32.92
N SER A 535 -0.02 2.38 -34.21
CA SER A 535 0.25 3.37 -35.28
C SER A 535 -0.85 4.43 -35.40
N ASP A 536 -2.10 4.03 -35.20
CA ASP A 536 -3.26 4.93 -35.29
C ASP A 536 -3.28 5.92 -34.10
N PHE A 537 -2.79 5.46 -32.95
CA PHE A 537 -2.55 6.29 -31.77
C PHE A 537 -1.48 7.35 -32.05
N HIS A 538 -0.35 7.00 -32.68
CA HIS A 538 0.68 7.99 -33.05
C HIS A 538 0.14 9.09 -33.97
N THR A 539 -0.72 8.73 -34.92
CA THR A 539 -1.36 9.71 -35.81
C THR A 539 -2.25 10.67 -35.00
N SER A 540 -3.04 10.14 -34.07
CA SER A 540 -3.90 10.92 -33.18
C SER A 540 -3.08 11.82 -32.24
N LEU A 541 -1.99 11.30 -31.68
CA LEU A 541 -1.06 12.04 -30.83
C LEU A 541 -0.38 13.18 -31.58
N LYS A 542 0.08 12.94 -32.81
CA LYS A 542 0.68 13.95 -33.67
C LYS A 542 -0.32 15.06 -33.99
N ASN A 543 -1.54 14.70 -34.39
CA ASN A 543 -2.61 15.67 -34.65
C ASN A 543 -2.95 16.47 -33.39
N LEU A 544 -2.98 15.82 -32.22
CA LEU A 544 -3.22 16.50 -30.94
C LEU A 544 -2.11 17.51 -30.63
N LYS A 545 -0.84 17.13 -30.81
CA LYS A 545 0.30 18.03 -30.63
C LYS A 545 0.18 19.26 -31.53
N GLU A 546 -0.11 19.07 -32.81
CA GLU A 546 -0.25 20.17 -33.78
C GLU A 546 -1.44 21.07 -33.45
N ASN A 547 -2.57 20.50 -33.02
CA ASN A 547 -3.76 21.24 -32.62
C ASN A 547 -3.53 22.05 -31.34
N LEU A 548 -3.00 21.43 -30.28
CA LEU A 548 -2.73 22.10 -29.00
C LEU A 548 -1.68 23.20 -29.17
N TYR A 549 -0.65 22.96 -29.96
CA TYR A 549 0.34 23.98 -30.29
C TYR A 549 -0.28 25.16 -31.05
N SER A 550 -1.07 24.87 -32.10
CA SER A 550 -1.72 25.90 -32.91
C SER A 550 -2.72 26.72 -32.10
N GLN A 551 -3.47 26.09 -31.20
CA GLN A 551 -4.40 26.77 -30.28
C GLN A 551 -3.66 27.66 -29.28
N PHE A 552 -2.55 27.18 -28.71
CA PHE A 552 -1.72 27.95 -27.79
C PHE A 552 -1.13 29.18 -28.48
N ILE A 553 -0.50 29.00 -29.64
CA ILE A 553 0.11 30.10 -30.42
C ILE A 553 -0.94 31.08 -30.94
N SER A 554 -2.08 30.59 -31.43
CA SER A 554 -3.16 31.47 -31.90
C SER A 554 -3.73 32.31 -30.75
N SER A 555 -3.89 31.70 -29.57
CA SER A 555 -4.38 32.38 -28.37
C SER A 555 -3.34 33.39 -27.85
N LEU A 556 -2.06 33.05 -27.89
CA LEU A 556 -0.95 33.96 -27.56
C LEU A 556 -0.92 35.15 -28.54
N ASN A 557 -0.91 34.89 -29.86
CA ASN A 557 -0.89 35.91 -30.92
C ASN A 557 -2.12 36.81 -30.91
N PHE A 558 -3.33 36.24 -30.75
CA PHE A 558 -4.56 37.01 -30.59
C PHE A 558 -4.47 37.95 -29.41
N THR A 559 -3.94 37.47 -28.29
CA THR A 559 -3.84 38.27 -27.07
C THR A 559 -2.76 39.36 -27.21
N LEU A 560 -1.65 39.07 -27.91
CA LEU A 560 -0.64 40.07 -28.30
C LEU A 560 -1.21 41.15 -29.23
N SER A 561 -2.12 40.78 -30.14
CA SER A 561 -2.70 41.71 -31.13
C SER A 561 -3.74 42.68 -30.53
N LYS A 562 -4.39 42.31 -29.42
CA LYS A 562 -5.54 43.06 -28.85
C LYS A 562 -5.20 44.10 -27.78
N ARG A 563 -3.98 44.14 -27.22
CA ARG A 563 -3.65 45.10 -26.13
C ARG A 563 -2.28 45.76 -26.32
N ARG A 564 -2.28 47.05 -26.66
CA ARG A 564 -1.11 47.95 -26.59
C ARG A 564 -1.07 48.57 -25.17
N GLY A 565 -0.20 48.08 -24.29
CA GLY A 565 -0.07 48.55 -22.89
C GLY A 565 1.25 48.08 -22.26
N THR A 566 1.55 48.50 -21.02
CA THR A 566 2.87 48.30 -20.38
C THR A 566 3.08 46.90 -19.78
N THR A 567 2.05 46.21 -19.28
CA THR A 567 2.18 44.86 -18.65
C THR A 567 1.03 43.92 -19.04
N PHE A 568 1.34 42.65 -19.31
CA PHE A 568 0.39 41.63 -19.79
C PHE A 568 0.12 40.52 -18.77
N ASN A 569 -1.16 40.17 -18.52
CA ASN A 569 -1.56 39.06 -17.64
C ASN A 569 -1.62 37.70 -18.37
N THR A 570 -0.65 36.82 -18.14
CA THR A 570 -0.52 35.51 -18.80
C THR A 570 -1.24 34.36 -18.08
N ALA A 571 -1.70 34.55 -16.85
CA ALA A 571 -2.17 33.47 -15.97
C ALA A 571 -3.37 32.70 -16.54
N ARG A 572 -4.35 33.41 -17.10
CA ARG A 572 -5.56 32.78 -17.69
C ARG A 572 -5.23 31.94 -18.93
N LEU A 573 -4.28 32.40 -19.75
CA LEU A 573 -3.83 31.67 -20.94
C LEU A 573 -3.11 30.38 -20.55
N LYS A 574 -2.20 30.45 -19.57
CA LYS A 574 -1.45 29.30 -19.04
C LYS A 574 -2.40 28.25 -18.46
N ASN A 575 -3.30 28.65 -17.57
CA ASN A 575 -4.25 27.74 -16.93
C ASN A 575 -5.16 27.05 -17.96
N SER A 576 -5.74 27.80 -18.90
CA SER A 576 -6.60 27.21 -19.94
C SER A 576 -5.85 26.23 -20.85
N SER A 577 -4.59 26.52 -21.16
CA SER A 577 -3.78 25.68 -22.05
C SER A 577 -3.34 24.38 -21.36
N ILE A 578 -2.94 24.47 -20.09
CA ILE A 578 -2.54 23.31 -19.29
C ILE A 578 -3.74 22.40 -19.00
N GLU A 579 -4.91 22.96 -18.66
CA GLU A 579 -6.12 22.15 -18.51
C GLU A 579 -6.56 21.51 -19.83
N GLY A 580 -6.47 22.24 -20.95
CA GLY A 580 -6.70 21.67 -22.28
C GLY A 580 -5.77 20.49 -22.60
N ILE A 581 -4.49 20.62 -22.27
CA ILE A 581 -3.52 19.51 -22.38
C ILE A 581 -3.95 18.34 -21.48
N LYS A 582 -4.24 18.56 -20.19
CA LYS A 582 -4.64 17.48 -19.26
C LYS A 582 -5.87 16.71 -19.71
N VAL A 583 -6.93 17.41 -20.12
CA VAL A 583 -8.16 16.78 -20.62
C VAL A 583 -7.88 15.96 -21.88
N SER A 584 -7.07 16.49 -22.79
CA SER A 584 -6.72 15.78 -24.02
C SER A 584 -5.84 14.56 -23.75
N LEU A 585 -4.90 14.66 -22.80
CA LEU A 585 -4.10 13.54 -22.33
C LEU A 585 -4.97 12.46 -21.71
N GLN A 586 -5.96 12.83 -20.91
CA GLN A 586 -6.91 11.87 -20.35
C GLN A 586 -7.64 11.10 -21.46
N GLY A 587 -8.16 11.81 -22.47
CA GLY A 587 -8.78 11.16 -23.64
C GLY A 587 -7.83 10.23 -24.40
N LEU A 588 -6.54 10.58 -24.50
CA LEU A 588 -5.53 9.68 -25.08
C LEU A 588 -5.30 8.42 -24.24
N MET A 589 -5.28 8.54 -22.91
CA MET A 589 -5.15 7.36 -22.03
C MET A 589 -6.37 6.44 -22.14
N ASP A 590 -7.56 7.01 -22.29
CA ASP A 590 -8.79 6.24 -22.50
C ASP A 590 -8.72 5.50 -23.85
N ILE A 591 -8.25 6.16 -24.91
CA ILE A 591 -8.00 5.55 -26.22
C ILE A 591 -7.00 4.39 -26.11
N LEU A 592 -5.90 4.53 -25.36
CA LEU A 592 -4.93 3.46 -25.13
C LEU A 592 -5.55 2.26 -24.39
N THR A 593 -6.37 2.53 -23.40
CA THR A 593 -7.11 1.50 -22.66
C THR A 593 -8.08 0.76 -23.59
N ASP A 594 -8.82 1.51 -24.41
CA ASP A 594 -9.74 0.98 -25.40
C ASP A 594 -9.01 0.18 -26.48
N HIS A 595 -7.81 0.60 -26.91
CA HIS A 595 -6.99 -0.17 -27.84
C HIS A 595 -6.64 -1.54 -27.28
N PHE A 596 -6.31 -1.61 -25.98
CA PHE A 596 -6.02 -2.86 -25.29
C PHE A 596 -7.30 -3.73 -25.17
N LEU A 597 -8.42 -3.14 -24.78
CA LEU A 597 -9.71 -3.83 -24.59
C LEU A 597 -10.36 -4.30 -25.90
N ASN A 598 -10.18 -3.56 -26.99
CA ASN A 598 -10.70 -3.87 -28.32
C ASN A 598 -9.79 -4.81 -29.11
N ASN A 599 -8.64 -5.20 -28.56
CA ASN A 599 -7.84 -6.27 -29.14
C ASN A 599 -8.62 -7.60 -29.05
N THR A 600 -8.83 -8.23 -30.21
CA THR A 600 -9.63 -9.46 -30.32
C THR A 600 -9.09 -10.57 -29.42
N SER A 601 -7.78 -10.80 -29.43
CA SER A 601 -7.14 -11.86 -28.65
C SER A 601 -7.19 -11.58 -27.14
N VAL A 602 -7.06 -10.32 -26.71
CA VAL A 602 -7.25 -9.95 -25.29
C VAL A 602 -8.69 -10.21 -24.84
N ARG A 603 -9.68 -9.82 -25.65
CA ARG A 603 -11.10 -10.05 -25.34
C ARG A 603 -11.44 -11.52 -25.28
N GLU A 604 -10.93 -12.31 -26.23
CA GLU A 604 -11.08 -13.76 -26.26
C GLU A 604 -10.43 -14.41 -25.03
N PHE A 605 -9.23 -13.96 -24.64
CA PHE A 605 -8.56 -14.42 -23.42
C PHE A 605 -9.41 -14.17 -22.16
N LYS A 606 -9.99 -12.97 -22.02
CA LYS A 606 -10.92 -12.67 -20.91
C LYS A 606 -12.17 -13.54 -20.95
N SER A 607 -12.71 -13.82 -22.14
CA SER A 607 -13.86 -14.71 -22.31
C SER A 607 -13.52 -16.15 -21.94
N ALA A 608 -12.32 -16.62 -22.29
CA ALA A 608 -11.81 -17.93 -21.92
C ALA A 608 -11.67 -18.07 -20.39
N LEU A 609 -11.10 -17.06 -19.72
CA LEU A 609 -11.06 -16.99 -18.24
C LEU A 609 -12.46 -17.14 -17.62
N LYS A 610 -13.44 -16.37 -18.09
CA LYS A 610 -14.82 -16.49 -17.61
C LYS A 610 -15.40 -17.87 -17.87
N THR A 611 -15.06 -18.50 -19.00
CA THR A 611 -15.54 -19.83 -19.36
C THR A 611 -14.95 -20.91 -18.44
N LEU A 612 -13.72 -20.74 -17.94
CA LEU A 612 -13.10 -21.64 -16.96
C LEU A 612 -13.89 -21.76 -15.65
N SER A 613 -14.75 -20.80 -15.33
CA SER A 613 -15.62 -20.86 -14.14
C SER A 613 -16.53 -22.09 -14.14
N LYS A 614 -16.93 -22.58 -15.32
CA LYS A 614 -17.71 -23.82 -15.50
C LYS A 614 -16.95 -25.07 -15.07
N TYR A 615 -15.63 -25.02 -15.09
CA TYR A 615 -14.73 -26.12 -14.76
C TYR A 615 -14.09 -25.93 -13.37
N ALA A 616 -14.62 -25.03 -12.53
CA ALA A 616 -14.12 -24.86 -11.17
C ALA A 616 -14.59 -26.00 -10.26
N PHE A 617 -13.90 -27.14 -10.33
CA PHE A 617 -14.26 -28.40 -9.68
C PHE A 617 -14.30 -28.36 -8.14
N THR A 618 -13.65 -27.35 -7.53
CA THR A 618 -13.68 -27.15 -6.07
C THR A 618 -13.86 -25.67 -5.72
N GLY A 619 -14.23 -25.37 -4.47
CA GLY A 619 -14.27 -24.00 -3.97
C GLY A 619 -12.91 -23.29 -4.05
N VAL A 620 -11.80 -24.03 -3.98
CA VAL A 620 -10.43 -23.49 -4.12
C VAL A 620 -10.15 -23.07 -5.56
N HIS A 621 -10.58 -23.85 -6.54
CA HIS A 621 -10.48 -23.48 -7.97
C HIS A 621 -11.18 -22.15 -8.25
N LYS A 622 -12.37 -21.92 -7.67
CA LYS A 622 -13.08 -20.62 -7.79
C LYS A 622 -12.27 -19.45 -7.22
N LYS A 623 -11.59 -19.64 -6.09
CA LYS A 623 -10.71 -18.60 -5.50
C LYS A 623 -9.52 -18.30 -6.41
N ILE A 624 -8.85 -19.34 -6.94
CA ILE A 624 -7.73 -19.19 -7.87
C ILE A 624 -8.16 -18.44 -9.13
N LEU A 625 -9.30 -18.80 -9.72
CA LEU A 625 -9.83 -18.13 -10.90
C LEU A 625 -10.21 -16.67 -10.62
N SER A 626 -10.85 -16.39 -9.49
CA SER A 626 -11.19 -15.02 -9.10
C SER A 626 -9.94 -14.14 -8.96
N LEU A 627 -8.87 -14.69 -8.38
CA LEU A 627 -7.59 -13.99 -8.24
C LEU A 627 -6.93 -13.73 -9.61
N ALA A 628 -6.99 -14.70 -10.52
CA ALA A 628 -6.52 -14.56 -11.89
C ALA A 628 -7.30 -13.48 -12.66
N GLU A 629 -8.63 -13.45 -12.53
CA GLU A 629 -9.48 -12.43 -13.15
C GLU A 629 -9.18 -11.02 -12.60
N GLU A 630 -8.99 -10.88 -11.30
CA GLU A 630 -8.61 -9.60 -10.67
C GLU A 630 -7.26 -9.11 -11.20
N LEU A 631 -6.25 -9.99 -11.24
CA LEU A 631 -4.91 -9.62 -11.73
C LEU A 631 -4.95 -9.19 -13.19
N VAL A 632 -5.66 -9.92 -14.06
CA VAL A 632 -5.82 -9.57 -15.48
C VAL A 632 -6.55 -8.25 -15.66
N ASN A 633 -7.59 -7.98 -14.87
CA ASN A 633 -8.28 -6.69 -14.94
C ASN A 633 -7.37 -5.54 -14.53
N ASN A 634 -6.55 -5.72 -13.49
CA ASN A 634 -5.61 -4.72 -13.02
C ASN A 634 -4.48 -4.43 -14.04
N ILE A 635 -4.03 -5.44 -14.79
CA ILE A 635 -3.05 -5.24 -15.87
C ILE A 635 -3.65 -4.39 -17.00
N ILE A 636 -4.92 -4.61 -17.33
CA ILE A 636 -5.60 -4.00 -18.48
C ILE A 636 -6.07 -2.57 -18.19
N SER A 637 -6.43 -2.25 -16.96
CA SER A 637 -6.86 -0.89 -16.59
C SER A 637 -5.65 0.05 -16.47
N TYR A 638 -5.57 1.07 -17.33
CA TYR A 638 -4.76 2.26 -17.03
C TYR A 638 -5.49 3.05 -15.94
N GLU A 639 -4.93 3.13 -14.73
CA GLU A 639 -5.44 4.10 -13.76
C GLU A 639 -5.18 5.52 -14.31
N SER A 640 -6.27 6.26 -14.53
CA SER A 640 -6.26 7.62 -15.09
C SER A 640 -5.75 8.68 -14.11
N SER A 641 -5.88 8.43 -12.80
CA SER A 641 -5.67 9.44 -11.76
C SER A 641 -4.21 9.73 -11.39
N THR A 642 -3.24 8.94 -11.84
CA THR A 642 -1.80 9.13 -11.59
C THR A 642 -0.97 9.09 -12.87
N SER A 643 -1.57 9.34 -14.04
CA SER A 643 -0.83 9.15 -15.30
C SER A 643 0.43 10.03 -15.34
N LYS A 644 1.57 9.39 -15.59
CA LYS A 644 2.87 10.03 -15.88
C LYS A 644 2.76 11.17 -16.89
N SER A 645 1.80 11.08 -17.80
CA SER A 645 1.42 12.12 -18.75
C SER A 645 0.96 13.43 -18.08
N ILE A 646 0.14 13.36 -17.02
CA ILE A 646 -0.28 14.54 -16.24
C ILE A 646 0.92 15.18 -15.53
N ILE A 647 1.86 14.37 -15.03
CA ILE A 647 3.10 14.88 -14.42
C ILE A 647 3.92 15.68 -15.44
N ILE A 648 4.02 15.19 -16.69
CA ILE A 648 4.73 15.88 -17.77
C ILE A 648 4.04 17.22 -18.08
N ALA A 649 2.70 17.26 -18.12
CA ALA A 649 1.93 18.49 -18.29
C ALA A 649 2.13 19.50 -17.15
N ASP A 650 2.09 19.05 -15.90
CA ASP A 650 2.34 19.89 -14.72
C ASP A 650 3.78 20.44 -14.71
N ARG A 651 4.75 19.68 -15.22
CA ARG A 651 6.13 20.14 -15.39
C ARG A 651 6.28 21.16 -16.50
N PHE A 652 5.56 20.99 -17.60
CA PHE A 652 5.49 21.98 -18.65
C PHE A 652 4.86 23.28 -18.13
N ALA A 653 3.78 23.20 -17.34
CA ALA A 653 3.15 24.34 -16.69
C ALA A 653 4.15 25.13 -15.83
N PHE A 654 4.92 24.43 -14.99
CA PHE A 654 5.95 25.06 -14.17
C PHE A 654 7.01 25.80 -15.01
N ARG A 655 7.44 25.24 -16.14
CA ARG A 655 8.39 25.93 -17.05
C ARG A 655 7.75 27.10 -17.79
N LEU A 656 6.47 27.01 -18.14
CA LEU A 656 5.73 28.13 -18.69
C LEU A 656 5.65 29.28 -17.69
N ASP A 657 5.48 29.01 -16.40
CA ASP A 657 5.46 30.06 -15.38
C ASP A 657 6.80 30.80 -15.25
N GLU A 658 7.92 30.10 -15.40
CA GLU A 658 9.26 30.70 -15.41
C GLU A 658 9.52 31.56 -16.67
N LEU A 659 9.06 31.10 -17.84
CA LEU A 659 9.28 31.76 -19.13
C LEU A 659 8.28 32.89 -19.41
N LEU A 660 7.07 32.76 -18.89
CA LEU A 660 5.97 33.70 -19.02
C LEU A 660 5.43 34.05 -17.62
N PRO A 661 6.11 34.95 -16.89
CA PRO A 661 5.60 35.49 -15.64
C PRO A 661 4.20 36.06 -15.82
N ASP A 662 3.44 36.08 -14.72
CA ASP A 662 2.06 36.54 -14.75
C ASP A 662 1.92 37.99 -15.21
N ASN A 663 2.95 38.83 -15.04
CA ASN A 663 2.99 40.18 -15.58
C ASN A 663 4.31 40.40 -16.31
N ILE A 664 4.26 40.47 -17.64
CA ILE A 664 5.46 40.65 -18.47
C ILE A 664 5.36 41.97 -19.27
N PRO A 665 6.46 42.73 -19.44
CA PRO A 665 6.47 43.92 -20.29
C PRO A 665 6.17 43.60 -21.76
N TRP A 666 5.36 44.43 -22.42
CA TRP A 666 4.97 44.20 -23.82
C TRP A 666 6.15 44.20 -24.80
N GLN A 667 7.21 44.98 -24.52
CA GLN A 667 8.41 45.00 -25.36
C GLN A 667 9.08 43.61 -25.44
N GLU A 668 9.18 42.90 -24.31
CA GLU A 668 9.82 41.58 -24.25
C GLU A 668 9.06 40.50 -25.02
N LEU A 669 7.75 40.65 -25.18
CA LEU A 669 6.92 39.75 -25.97
C LEU A 669 6.99 40.02 -27.48
N LYS A 670 7.18 41.28 -27.88
CA LYS A 670 7.18 41.72 -29.27
C LYS A 670 8.41 41.21 -30.04
N ASP A 671 9.53 41.05 -29.36
CA ASP A 671 10.80 40.59 -29.96
C ASP A 671 10.78 39.09 -30.33
N GLY A 672 9.71 38.35 -29.96
CA GLY A 672 9.48 36.96 -30.38
C GLY A 672 10.41 35.93 -29.73
N GLU A 673 11.44 36.36 -29.00
CA GLU A 673 12.41 35.47 -28.34
C GLU A 673 11.73 34.59 -27.28
N ILE A 674 10.81 35.16 -26.50
CA ILE A 674 10.04 34.41 -25.49
C ILE A 674 9.14 33.36 -26.18
N VAL A 675 8.50 33.72 -27.29
CA VAL A 675 7.65 32.80 -28.06
C VAL A 675 8.47 31.64 -28.61
N LYS A 676 9.69 31.91 -29.10
CA LYS A 676 10.63 30.89 -29.55
C LYS A 676 11.03 29.95 -28.41
N LYS A 677 11.38 30.47 -27.22
CA LYS A 677 11.70 29.64 -26.04
C LYS A 677 10.52 28.78 -25.62
N VAL A 678 9.32 29.35 -25.55
CA VAL A 678 8.09 28.61 -25.20
C VAL A 678 7.83 27.49 -26.20
N ARG A 679 8.03 27.73 -27.49
CA ARG A 679 7.94 26.69 -28.53
C ARG A 679 8.96 25.57 -28.31
N GLU A 680 10.23 25.88 -28.08
CA GLU A 680 11.28 24.88 -27.84
C GLU A 680 10.94 23.99 -26.63
N TYR A 681 10.43 24.59 -25.54
CA TYR A 681 9.96 23.84 -24.38
C TYR A 681 8.69 23.03 -24.66
N PHE A 682 7.72 23.57 -25.39
CA PHE A 682 6.53 22.81 -25.79
C PHE A 682 6.91 21.57 -26.60
N GLU A 683 7.74 21.72 -27.63
CA GLU A 683 8.21 20.62 -28.47
C GLU A 683 8.97 19.57 -27.65
N TYR A 684 9.83 19.99 -26.73
CA TYR A 684 10.57 19.10 -25.84
C TYR A 684 9.66 18.31 -24.88
N TYR A 685 8.70 18.97 -24.21
CA TYR A 685 7.81 18.30 -23.27
C TYR A 685 6.83 17.36 -23.98
N PHE A 686 6.37 17.69 -25.19
CA PHE A 686 5.59 16.76 -26.03
C PHE A 686 6.41 15.57 -26.51
N LEU A 687 7.70 15.74 -26.80
CA LEU A 687 8.58 14.61 -27.12
C LEU A 687 8.73 13.66 -25.92
N ILE A 688 8.92 14.20 -24.71
CA ILE A 688 8.96 13.38 -23.48
C ILE A 688 7.63 12.65 -23.29
N LEU A 689 6.51 13.34 -23.52
CA LEU A 689 5.18 12.76 -23.42
C LEU A 689 5.00 11.57 -24.37
N GLU A 690 5.31 11.76 -25.65
CA GLU A 690 5.26 10.72 -26.67
C GLU A 690 6.09 9.50 -26.26
N LYS A 691 7.36 9.73 -25.91
CA LYS A 691 8.25 8.64 -25.50
C LYS A 691 7.84 7.94 -24.20
N ASN A 692 7.27 8.68 -23.25
CA ASN A 692 6.73 8.09 -22.04
C ASN A 692 5.50 7.23 -22.33
N MET A 693 4.64 7.62 -23.28
CA MET A 693 3.49 6.81 -23.69
C MET A 693 3.93 5.56 -24.46
N ASP A 694 4.92 5.65 -25.35
CA ASP A 694 5.52 4.50 -26.03
C ASP A 694 6.04 3.47 -25.00
N LEU A 695 6.86 3.95 -24.06
CA LEU A 695 7.48 3.11 -23.03
C LEU A 695 6.42 2.49 -22.11
N SER A 696 5.44 3.29 -21.67
CA SER A 696 4.40 2.81 -20.76
C SER A 696 3.52 1.75 -21.43
N PHE A 697 3.20 1.93 -22.71
CA PHE A 697 2.45 0.94 -23.50
C PHE A 697 3.27 -0.34 -23.71
N ALA A 698 4.55 -0.23 -24.09
CA ALA A 698 5.43 -1.38 -24.23
C ALA A 698 5.58 -2.16 -22.92
N MET A 699 5.78 -1.47 -21.80
CA MET A 699 5.84 -2.08 -20.47
C MET A 699 4.53 -2.77 -20.09
N GLN A 700 3.38 -2.23 -20.48
CA GLN A 700 2.09 -2.84 -20.20
C GLN A 700 1.86 -4.11 -21.05
N ILE A 701 2.28 -4.11 -22.32
CA ILE A 701 2.27 -5.32 -23.16
C ILE A 701 3.17 -6.40 -22.55
N ASP A 702 4.38 -6.03 -22.12
CA ASP A 702 5.31 -6.96 -21.50
C ASP A 702 4.76 -7.52 -20.16
N ARG A 703 4.15 -6.65 -19.36
CA ARG A 703 3.48 -7.04 -18.12
C ARG A 703 2.32 -7.99 -18.39
N PHE A 704 1.48 -7.73 -19.39
CA PHE A 704 0.44 -8.65 -19.82
C PHE A 704 1.03 -9.99 -20.26
N ASN A 705 2.04 -9.98 -21.11
CA ASN A 705 2.69 -11.20 -21.57
C ASN A 705 3.24 -12.05 -20.40
N THR A 706 3.96 -11.42 -19.47
CA THR A 706 4.60 -12.11 -18.35
C THR A 706 3.59 -12.59 -17.31
N GLU A 707 2.71 -11.71 -16.83
CA GLU A 707 1.74 -12.06 -15.79
C GLU A 707 0.62 -12.97 -16.32
N ALA A 708 0.14 -12.79 -17.55
CA ALA A 708 -0.87 -13.69 -18.12
C ALA A 708 -0.31 -15.10 -18.37
N ARG A 709 0.95 -15.23 -18.78
CA ARG A 709 1.61 -16.55 -18.88
C ARG A 709 1.73 -17.22 -17.52
N PHE A 710 2.15 -16.48 -16.49
CA PHE A 710 2.18 -17.01 -15.13
C PHE A 710 0.80 -17.51 -14.68
N ILE A 711 -0.26 -16.74 -14.95
CA ILE A 711 -1.65 -17.15 -14.67
C ILE A 711 -2.02 -18.45 -15.42
N VAL A 712 -1.74 -18.53 -16.71
CA VAL A 712 -2.03 -19.74 -17.51
C VAL A 712 -1.26 -20.95 -16.97
N SER A 713 0.00 -20.79 -16.58
CA SER A 713 0.77 -21.86 -15.92
C SER A 713 0.12 -22.32 -14.62
N VAL A 714 -0.34 -21.40 -13.77
CA VAL A 714 -1.03 -21.74 -12.52
C VAL A 714 -2.37 -22.44 -12.80
N LEU A 715 -3.13 -21.96 -13.78
CA LEU A 715 -4.41 -22.58 -14.17
C LEU A 715 -4.19 -23.97 -14.76
N ASN A 716 -3.20 -24.16 -15.63
CA ASN A 716 -2.84 -25.47 -16.17
C ASN A 716 -2.42 -26.45 -15.07
N ALA A 717 -1.55 -25.98 -14.16
CA ALA A 717 -1.11 -26.78 -13.02
C ALA A 717 -2.29 -27.24 -12.17
N THR A 718 -3.23 -26.35 -11.87
CA THR A 718 -4.30 -26.62 -10.89
C THR A 718 -5.53 -27.29 -11.49
N TYR A 719 -5.92 -26.96 -12.72
CA TYR A 719 -7.12 -27.49 -13.38
C TYR A 719 -6.86 -28.71 -14.26
N VAL A 720 -5.62 -28.95 -14.70
CA VAL A 720 -5.28 -30.07 -15.59
C VAL A 720 -4.24 -30.98 -14.94
N ALA A 721 -3.01 -30.50 -14.76
CA ALA A 721 -1.88 -31.34 -14.37
C ALA A 721 -2.08 -31.95 -12.97
N PHE A 722 -2.76 -31.24 -12.07
CA PHE A 722 -3.12 -31.74 -10.74
C PHE A 722 -4.00 -32.99 -10.82
N PHE A 723 -5.04 -32.97 -11.65
CA PHE A 723 -5.94 -34.10 -11.84
C PHE A 723 -5.31 -35.24 -12.65
N GLU A 724 -4.50 -34.91 -13.67
CA GLU A 724 -3.67 -35.92 -14.37
C GLU A 724 -2.74 -36.65 -13.39
N SER A 725 -2.12 -35.91 -12.45
CA SER A 725 -1.24 -36.50 -11.42
C SER A 725 -2.01 -37.35 -10.40
N ILE A 726 -3.27 -37.02 -10.08
CA ILE A 726 -4.12 -37.85 -9.21
C ILE A 726 -4.55 -39.14 -9.92
N ALA A 727 -4.87 -39.05 -11.22
CA ALA A 727 -5.32 -40.18 -12.01
C ALA A 727 -4.17 -41.14 -12.39
N SER A 728 -2.91 -40.69 -12.31
CA SER A 728 -1.76 -41.53 -12.64
C SER A 728 -1.61 -42.73 -11.69
N LYS A 729 -1.35 -43.90 -12.30
CA LYS A 729 -1.05 -45.16 -11.61
C LYS A 729 0.45 -45.41 -11.44
N ASP A 730 1.30 -44.60 -12.06
CA ASP A 730 2.75 -44.73 -11.95
C ASP A 730 3.23 -44.03 -10.67
N GLU A 731 3.97 -44.75 -9.82
CA GLU A 731 4.49 -44.25 -8.54
C GLU A 731 5.44 -43.06 -8.70
N ASN A 732 6.06 -42.86 -9.87
CA ASN A 732 6.92 -41.69 -10.10
C ASN A 732 6.15 -40.43 -10.51
N THR A 733 4.84 -40.55 -10.78
CA THR A 733 3.99 -39.46 -11.25
C THR A 733 2.70 -39.31 -10.46
N SER A 734 2.31 -40.31 -9.68
CA SER A 734 1.14 -40.32 -8.80
C SER A 734 1.30 -39.30 -7.68
N LEU A 735 0.36 -38.36 -7.60
CA LEU A 735 0.37 -37.30 -6.60
C LEU A 735 0.38 -37.86 -5.16
N GLU A 736 -0.33 -38.96 -4.90
CA GLU A 736 -0.38 -39.58 -3.58
C GLU A 736 1.01 -40.03 -3.11
N SER A 737 1.71 -40.80 -3.96
CA SER A 737 3.04 -41.33 -3.65
C SER A 737 4.07 -40.22 -3.44
N LEU A 738 4.01 -39.16 -4.25
CA LEU A 738 4.94 -38.04 -4.21
C LEU A 738 4.64 -37.05 -3.08
N LEU A 739 3.40 -36.99 -2.58
CA LEU A 739 3.03 -36.17 -1.43
C LEU A 739 3.37 -36.83 -0.09
N LYS A 740 3.42 -38.17 0.00
CA LYS A 740 3.71 -38.91 1.24
C LYS A 740 4.97 -38.42 1.99
N PRO A 741 6.10 -38.12 1.33
CA PRO A 741 7.29 -37.59 2.00
C PRO A 741 7.10 -36.18 2.58
N PHE A 742 6.15 -35.41 2.06
CA PHE A 742 5.93 -34.00 2.41
C PHE A 742 4.71 -33.77 3.30
N THR A 743 3.92 -34.81 3.62
CA THR A 743 2.67 -34.73 4.40
C THR A 743 2.86 -33.98 5.73
N LYS A 744 3.90 -34.30 6.48
CA LYS A 744 4.22 -33.59 7.73
C LYS A 744 4.54 -32.12 7.47
N GLU A 745 5.35 -31.86 6.46
CA GLU A 745 5.78 -30.51 6.10
C GLU A 745 4.62 -29.63 5.65
N LEU A 746 3.72 -30.16 4.81
CA LEU A 746 2.56 -29.45 4.29
C LEU A 746 1.62 -29.03 5.42
N ASN A 747 1.38 -29.92 6.39
CA ASN A 747 0.54 -29.62 7.54
C ASN A 747 1.15 -28.53 8.45
N GLU A 748 2.47 -28.47 8.58
CA GLU A 748 3.19 -27.44 9.33
C GLU A 748 3.24 -26.08 8.62
N ILE A 749 3.25 -26.05 7.28
CA ILE A 749 3.29 -24.79 6.51
C ILE A 749 2.02 -23.99 6.81
N ASN A 750 2.21 -22.78 7.33
CA ASN A 750 1.17 -21.77 7.48
C ASN A 750 1.55 -20.52 6.69
N LEU A 751 0.74 -20.19 5.70
CA LEU A 751 0.89 -18.97 4.91
C LEU A 751 -0.06 -17.86 5.38
N GLU A 752 -0.88 -18.10 6.39
CA GLU A 752 -1.62 -17.04 7.05
C GLU A 752 -0.67 -16.16 7.86
N HIS A 753 -0.93 -14.86 7.80
CA HIS A 753 -0.17 -13.86 8.52
C HIS A 753 -1.16 -13.06 9.36
N LYS A 754 -1.11 -13.17 10.69
CA LYS A 754 -1.77 -12.27 11.66
C LYS A 754 -0.99 -12.18 12.95
#